data_AF-A0A453Q9V5-F1
#
_entry.id   AF-A0A453Q9V5-F1
#
_cell.length_a   1.000
_cell.length_b   1.000
_cell.length_c   1.000
_cell.angle_alpha   90.00
_cell.angle_beta   90.00
_cell.angle_gamma   90.00
#
_symmetry.space_group_name_H-M   'P 1'
#
loop_
_entity.id
_entity.type
_entity.pdbx_description
1 polymer ?
#
loop_
_entity_poly.entity_id
_entity_poly.type
_entity_poly.pdbx_seq_one_letter_code
_entity_poly.pdbx_strand_id
1 'polypeptide(L)'
;GNGNKGAGALTFQQAIQRLQEYWASVGCAVMQCSNTEVGAGTMNPLTFLRVLGPEPWNVAYVEPSVRPDDSRYGDNPNRLQRHTQFQVILKPDPGNSQDLFLHSLSALGINVREHDIRFVEDNWESPVLGAWGLGWEVWMDGMEITQFTYFQQSGSLPLLPVSVEITYGLERILMSLQGVDHFKKIQYTEGITYGELFLENEKEMSAYYLEHANVDHIQKHFDDFEEEARSLLSLGLPIPAYDQVLKASHAFNILDSRGFVGVTERARYFGRMRSLARQCSQLWLKTREEIGYPLGTYQEANLVYPHVSEKLSRKEVLGQAQTFVLEIGTEELPPHDVVEATEQLEKSLVQILGKRRLSHGKVHTYGTPRRLAVVVENLCLKQMEEEVELRGPPVAKAFDQEGKPTKAAEGFCRKNNVPVDSLYKKIDGKTEYIYARVKESARYADEVLSEDLPTIISGISFPKSMRWNSNIVFSRPVRWIMALHGDLVVPFSFAGISSGSQSCGLRNSSLANFKVETAESYLHTVEKAGIVIDVQERRAKILDDSSTLARGVDGDFIAPDSLLQEVVNLVEAPVPILGRYDDSFLELPKDVLTTVMQKHQRYFPVTSKSTGDLLPYFITVANGSISEEVVRKGNEAVLRLCKGPMKIF
;
A
#
# COMPACT_ATOMS: atom_id res chain seq x y z
N GLY A 1 -4.12 -40.78 31.15
CA GLY A 1 -4.84 -40.04 30.10
C GLY A 1 -4.37 -38.60 30.15
N ASN A 2 -3.47 -38.23 29.25
CA ASN A 2 -2.96 -36.89 29.06
C ASN A 2 -2.78 -36.72 27.55
N GLY A 3 -3.47 -35.75 26.96
CA GLY A 3 -3.40 -35.46 25.53
C GLY A 3 -4.31 -34.30 25.16
N ASN A 4 -3.73 -33.08 25.19
CA ASN A 4 -4.23 -31.82 24.63
C ASN A 4 -5.68 -31.39 24.96
N LYS A 5 -5.84 -30.68 26.08
CA LYS A 5 -6.73 -29.51 26.09
C LYS A 5 -6.07 -28.46 25.18
N GLY A 6 -6.75 -28.01 24.13
CA GLY A 6 -6.27 -26.92 23.28
C GLY A 6 -5.89 -25.71 24.14
N ALA A 7 -4.76 -25.07 23.85
CA ALA A 7 -4.40 -23.83 24.52
C ALA A 7 -5.55 -22.84 24.34
N GLY A 8 -6.13 -22.35 25.45
CA GLY A 8 -7.21 -21.35 25.38
C GLY A 8 -6.75 -20.09 24.66
N ALA A 9 -7.70 -19.35 24.07
CA ALA A 9 -7.42 -18.05 23.45
C ALA A 9 -6.68 -17.13 24.45
N LEU A 10 -5.74 -16.33 23.94
CA LEU A 10 -4.96 -15.41 24.77
C LEU A 10 -5.88 -14.41 25.48
N THR A 11 -5.61 -14.15 26.76
CA THR A 11 -6.18 -13.01 27.48
C THR A 11 -5.62 -11.69 26.94
N PHE A 12 -6.29 -10.57 27.21
CA PHE A 12 -5.85 -9.24 26.77
C PHE A 12 -4.44 -8.89 27.25
N GLN A 13 -4.14 -9.20 28.51
CA GLN A 13 -2.82 -9.01 29.08
C GLN A 13 -1.74 -9.86 28.37
N GLN A 14 -2.03 -11.14 28.10
CA GLN A 14 -1.09 -12.03 27.42
C GLN A 14 -0.86 -11.61 25.97
N ALA A 15 -1.88 -11.09 25.28
CA ALA A 15 -1.76 -10.59 23.92
C ALA A 15 -0.80 -9.38 23.84
N ILE A 16 -0.93 -8.42 24.77
CA ILE A 16 0.01 -7.30 24.89
C ILE A 16 1.44 -7.81 25.09
N GLN A 17 1.64 -8.70 26.06
CA GLN A 17 2.97 -9.26 26.36
C GLN A 17 3.58 -9.95 25.14
N ARG A 18 2.76 -10.74 24.42
CA ARG A 18 3.20 -11.46 23.24
C ARG A 18 3.58 -10.54 22.08
N LEU A 19 2.85 -9.46 21.86
CA LEU A 19 3.21 -8.46 20.86
C LEU A 19 4.48 -7.70 21.25
N GLN A 20 4.65 -7.35 22.52
CA GLN A 20 5.90 -6.74 23.03
C GLN A 20 7.09 -7.66 22.81
N GLU A 21 6.97 -8.94 23.18
CA GLU A 21 7.99 -9.98 22.97
C GLU A 21 8.33 -10.14 21.47
N TYR A 22 7.31 -10.24 20.62
CA TYR A 22 7.48 -10.40 19.19
C TYR A 22 8.22 -9.20 18.57
N TRP A 23 7.74 -7.99 18.81
CA TRP A 23 8.33 -6.78 18.23
C TRP A 23 9.73 -6.50 18.79
N ALA A 24 9.99 -6.81 20.06
CA ALA A 24 11.33 -6.78 20.62
C ALA A 24 12.27 -7.76 19.89
N SER A 25 11.79 -8.95 19.56
CA SER A 25 12.60 -9.98 18.88
C SER A 25 13.03 -9.59 17.46
N VAL A 26 12.29 -8.68 16.81
CA VAL A 26 12.62 -8.13 15.48
C VAL A 26 13.27 -6.74 15.55
N GLY A 27 13.72 -6.32 16.74
CA GLY A 27 14.58 -5.14 16.92
C GLY A 27 13.87 -3.84 17.28
N CYS A 28 12.59 -3.88 17.70
CA CYS A 28 11.92 -2.71 18.25
C CYS A 28 12.30 -2.46 19.71
N ALA A 29 12.51 -1.21 20.09
CA ALA A 29 12.50 -0.81 21.48
C ALA A 29 11.06 -0.90 22.03
N VAL A 30 10.85 -1.59 23.15
CA VAL A 30 9.54 -1.64 23.80
C VAL A 30 9.41 -0.46 24.75
N MET A 31 8.44 0.42 24.48
CA MET A 31 8.21 1.65 25.24
C MET A 31 6.86 1.65 25.96
N GLN A 32 6.65 2.65 26.80
CA GLN A 32 5.39 2.88 27.51
C GLN A 32 4.52 3.89 26.77
N CYS A 33 3.22 3.89 27.10
CA CYS A 33 2.27 4.86 26.57
C CYS A 33 2.64 6.30 26.95
N SER A 34 1.97 7.25 26.30
CA SER A 34 2.02 8.65 26.68
C SER A 34 1.51 8.83 28.12
N ASN A 35 2.05 9.83 28.82
CA ASN A 35 1.55 10.26 30.13
C ASN A 35 0.48 11.38 30.03
N THR A 36 0.10 11.77 28.82
CA THR A 36 -1.02 12.68 28.52
C THR A 36 -1.98 12.02 27.54
N GLU A 37 -3.24 12.44 27.55
CA GLU A 37 -4.29 11.93 26.65
C GLU A 37 -3.93 12.19 25.18
N VAL A 38 -3.98 11.11 24.39
CA VAL A 38 -3.75 11.14 22.95
C VAL A 38 -4.86 10.38 22.23
N GLY A 39 -5.23 10.82 21.02
CA GLY A 39 -6.27 10.16 20.22
C GLY A 39 -5.78 8.95 19.41
N ALA A 40 -4.47 8.80 19.29
CA ALA A 40 -3.78 7.71 18.61
C ALA A 40 -2.32 7.60 19.06
N GLY A 41 -1.71 6.42 18.92
CA GLY A 41 -0.29 6.18 19.10
C GLY A 41 0.59 7.09 18.25
N THR A 42 0.10 7.53 17.09
CA THR A 42 0.73 8.52 16.21
C THR A 42 1.09 9.83 16.91
N MET A 43 0.24 10.28 17.85
CA MET A 43 0.43 11.53 18.58
C MET A 43 1.46 11.42 19.69
N ASN A 44 1.82 10.22 20.13
CA ASN A 44 2.84 10.04 21.14
C ASN A 44 4.18 10.62 20.61
N PRO A 45 4.96 11.37 21.43
CA PRO A 45 6.28 11.89 21.03
C PRO A 45 7.24 10.81 20.49
N LEU A 46 7.09 9.55 20.95
CA LEU A 46 7.83 8.38 20.48
C LEU A 46 7.52 8.01 19.02
N THR A 47 6.42 8.50 18.45
CA THR A 47 6.12 8.45 17.02
C THR A 47 6.32 9.82 16.39
N PHE A 48 5.48 10.82 16.74
CA PHE A 48 5.39 12.09 16.01
C PHE A 48 6.74 12.81 15.85
N LEU A 49 7.54 12.89 16.93
CA LEU A 49 8.85 13.54 16.88
C LEU A 49 9.93 12.60 16.29
N ARG A 50 9.85 11.30 16.57
CA ARG A 50 10.89 10.33 16.18
C ARG A 50 10.85 9.94 14.69
N VAL A 51 9.70 10.07 14.03
CA VAL A 51 9.62 9.89 12.57
C VAL A 51 10.36 11.00 11.82
N LEU A 52 10.64 12.14 12.46
CA LEU A 52 11.38 13.25 11.87
C LEU A 52 12.89 12.97 11.80
N GLY A 53 13.54 13.49 10.76
CA GLY A 53 15.00 13.53 10.64
C GLY A 53 15.60 12.19 10.18
N PRO A 54 16.94 12.14 10.04
CA PRO A 54 17.63 10.99 9.45
C PRO A 54 17.79 9.81 10.42
N GLU A 55 17.50 9.98 11.71
CA GLU A 55 17.74 8.96 12.72
C GLU A 55 16.84 7.72 12.53
N PRO A 56 17.41 6.50 12.49
CA PRO A 56 16.60 5.28 12.49
C PRO A 56 15.87 5.12 13.81
N TRP A 57 14.68 4.54 13.76
CA TRP A 57 13.83 4.37 14.93
C TRP A 57 12.83 3.22 14.75
N ASN A 58 13.02 2.15 15.53
CA ASN A 58 12.08 1.04 15.61
C ASN A 58 11.53 0.98 17.04
N VAL A 59 10.22 1.14 17.21
CA VAL A 59 9.59 1.16 18.53
C VAL A 59 8.25 0.41 18.51
N ALA A 60 7.92 -0.22 19.63
CA ALA A 60 6.62 -0.84 19.86
C ALA A 60 6.10 -0.49 21.25
N TYR A 61 4.82 -0.14 21.38
CA TYR A 61 4.22 0.21 22.68
C TYR A 61 2.70 0.07 22.66
N VAL A 62 2.11 -0.03 23.84
CA VAL A 62 0.66 0.09 24.00
C VAL A 62 0.31 1.57 24.14
N GLU A 63 -0.78 2.01 23.52
CA GLU A 63 -1.31 3.37 23.67
C GLU A 63 -2.82 3.33 23.98
N PRO A 64 -3.23 3.68 25.21
CA PRO A 64 -4.62 3.98 25.52
C PRO A 64 -5.07 5.27 24.80
N SER A 65 -5.81 5.10 23.70
CA SER A 65 -6.20 6.18 22.81
C SER A 65 -7.60 6.69 23.13
N VAL A 66 -7.72 7.99 23.39
CA VAL A 66 -8.94 8.67 23.86
C VAL A 66 -9.57 9.50 22.74
N ARG A 67 -10.82 9.15 22.39
CA ARG A 67 -11.65 9.77 21.36
C ARG A 67 -13.01 10.15 21.94
N PRO A 68 -13.18 11.37 22.46
CA PRO A 68 -14.44 11.83 23.06
C PRO A 68 -15.70 11.61 22.18
N ASP A 69 -15.60 11.80 20.87
CA ASP A 69 -16.71 11.59 19.92
C ASP A 69 -17.17 10.12 19.79
N ASP A 70 -16.32 9.19 20.21
CA ASP A 70 -16.60 7.75 20.20
C ASP A 70 -17.36 7.28 21.45
N SER A 71 -17.70 8.19 22.37
CA SER A 71 -18.49 7.90 23.58
C SER A 71 -19.84 7.23 23.29
N ARG A 72 -20.12 6.07 23.90
CA ARG A 72 -21.38 5.31 23.71
C ARG A 72 -21.95 4.71 25.01
N TYR A 73 -21.55 5.19 26.18
CA TYR A 73 -22.02 4.71 27.50
C TYR A 73 -21.86 3.19 27.73
N GLY A 74 -21.00 2.53 26.95
CA GLY A 74 -20.81 1.08 26.98
C GLY A 74 -21.93 0.27 26.32
N ASP A 75 -22.87 0.91 25.63
CA ASP A 75 -23.98 0.24 24.92
C ASP A 75 -23.54 -0.31 23.56
N ASN A 76 -22.53 0.30 22.95
CA ASN A 76 -21.98 -0.17 21.67
C ASN A 76 -20.94 -1.28 21.89
N PRO A 77 -20.98 -2.38 21.13
CA PRO A 77 -20.04 -3.48 21.32
C PRO A 77 -18.60 -3.19 20.88
N ASN A 78 -18.36 -2.20 20.01
CA ASN A 78 -17.04 -1.94 19.39
C ASN A 78 -16.56 -0.49 19.45
N ARG A 79 -17.43 0.48 19.78
CA ARG A 79 -17.08 1.90 19.83
C ARG A 79 -17.01 2.37 21.28
N LEU A 80 -15.85 2.92 21.65
CA LEU A 80 -15.45 3.27 23.01
C LEU A 80 -14.81 4.66 22.99
N GLN A 81 -15.04 5.49 24.01
CA GLN A 81 -14.29 6.74 24.14
C GLN A 81 -12.80 6.51 24.42
N ARG A 82 -12.42 5.36 24.97
CA ARG A 82 -11.02 4.95 25.14
C ARG A 82 -10.85 3.50 24.73
N HIS A 83 -10.00 3.28 23.73
CA HIS A 83 -9.61 1.96 23.25
C HIS A 83 -8.09 1.82 23.31
N THR A 84 -7.60 0.60 23.16
CA THR A 84 -6.19 0.27 23.36
C THR A 84 -5.56 -0.05 22.02
N GLN A 85 -4.70 0.85 21.56
CA GLN A 85 -3.87 0.59 20.40
C GLN A 85 -2.60 -0.15 20.82
N PHE A 86 -2.12 -1.04 19.95
CA PHE A 86 -0.72 -1.43 19.96
C PHE A 86 -0.07 -0.68 18.80
N GLN A 87 0.95 0.11 19.09
CA GLN A 87 1.61 0.98 18.13
C GLN A 87 2.98 0.41 17.80
N VAL A 88 3.31 0.39 16.51
CA VAL A 88 4.65 0.08 16.01
C VAL A 88 5.07 1.15 15.01
N ILE A 89 6.33 1.56 15.10
CA ILE A 89 7.02 2.35 14.07
C ILE A 89 8.26 1.60 13.63
N LEU A 90 8.45 1.49 12.31
CA LEU A 90 9.66 0.98 11.69
C LEU A 90 10.24 2.07 10.80
N LYS A 91 11.44 2.56 11.13
CA LYS A 91 12.12 3.63 10.40
C LYS A 91 13.60 3.29 10.24
N PRO A 92 14.09 3.09 9.02
CA PRO A 92 13.38 3.11 7.72
C PRO A 92 12.39 1.93 7.55
N ASP A 93 11.64 1.88 6.44
CA ASP A 93 10.90 0.68 6.04
C ASP A 93 11.86 -0.53 5.97
N PRO A 94 11.52 -1.70 6.55
CA PRO A 94 12.39 -2.86 6.55
C PRO A 94 12.42 -3.63 5.21
N GLY A 95 11.51 -3.33 4.27
CA GLY A 95 11.42 -4.06 2.99
C GLY A 95 10.40 -5.21 2.99
N ASN A 96 9.93 -5.64 4.17
CA ASN A 96 9.01 -6.76 4.38
C ASN A 96 8.00 -6.48 5.51
N SER A 97 7.59 -5.22 5.67
CA SER A 97 6.79 -4.72 6.79
C SER A 97 5.43 -5.45 6.93
N GLN A 98 4.77 -5.78 5.82
CA GLN A 98 3.54 -6.58 5.84
C GLN A 98 3.76 -8.03 6.32
N ASP A 99 4.90 -8.65 6.00
CA ASP A 99 5.21 -10.01 6.47
C ASP A 99 5.50 -10.02 7.98
N LEU A 100 6.20 -8.98 8.48
CA LEU A 100 6.38 -8.78 9.92
C LEU A 100 5.04 -8.61 10.64
N PHE A 101 4.08 -7.91 10.03
CA PHE A 101 2.73 -7.80 10.58
C PHE A 101 2.01 -9.16 10.60
N LEU A 102 2.01 -9.92 9.50
CA LEU A 102 1.34 -11.24 9.46
C LEU A 102 1.94 -12.24 10.45
N HIS A 103 3.26 -12.23 10.63
CA HIS A 103 3.93 -13.04 11.66
C HIS A 103 3.55 -12.60 13.08
N SER A 104 3.30 -11.31 13.31
CA SER A 104 2.80 -10.82 14.62
C SER A 104 1.40 -11.36 14.94
N LEU A 105 0.51 -11.49 13.95
CA LEU A 105 -0.79 -12.13 14.12
C LEU A 105 -0.64 -13.62 14.45
N SER A 106 0.30 -14.29 13.79
CA SER A 106 0.66 -15.67 14.11
C SER A 106 1.18 -15.82 15.54
N ALA A 107 1.96 -14.84 16.03
CA ALA A 107 2.43 -14.81 17.42
C ALA A 107 1.29 -14.71 18.45
N LEU A 108 0.19 -14.02 18.08
CA LEU A 108 -1.06 -13.97 18.85
C LEU A 108 -1.89 -15.27 18.79
N GLY A 109 -1.47 -16.26 18.00
CA GLY A 109 -2.17 -17.52 17.82
C GLY A 109 -3.19 -17.52 16.68
N ILE A 110 -3.20 -16.49 15.83
CA ILE A 110 -4.06 -16.44 14.62
C ILE A 110 -3.40 -17.28 13.53
N ASN A 111 -4.10 -18.31 13.02
CA ASN A 111 -3.66 -19.03 11.84
C ASN A 111 -4.00 -18.23 10.59
N VAL A 112 -3.10 -17.36 10.13
CA VAL A 112 -3.31 -16.47 8.97
C VAL A 112 -3.71 -17.18 7.67
N ARG A 113 -3.55 -18.51 7.57
CA ARG A 113 -3.98 -19.31 6.41
C ARG A 113 -5.46 -19.69 6.44
N GLU A 114 -6.12 -19.60 7.59
CA GLU A 114 -7.55 -19.90 7.71
C GLU A 114 -8.42 -18.65 7.48
N HIS A 115 -7.83 -17.46 7.57
CA HIS A 115 -8.52 -16.18 7.52
C HIS A 115 -8.31 -15.45 6.18
N ASP A 116 -9.29 -14.63 5.82
CA ASP A 116 -9.19 -13.68 4.72
C ASP A 116 -8.62 -12.36 5.25
N ILE A 117 -7.30 -12.17 5.08
CA ILE A 117 -6.59 -10.94 5.47
C ILE A 117 -6.37 -10.07 4.23
N ARG A 118 -7.02 -8.91 4.19
CA ARG A 118 -6.97 -7.97 3.06
C ARG A 118 -6.39 -6.62 3.47
N PHE A 119 -5.50 -6.10 2.64
CA PHE A 119 -4.95 -4.74 2.73
C PHE A 119 -5.76 -3.86 1.79
N VAL A 120 -6.76 -3.17 2.33
CA VAL A 120 -7.67 -2.32 1.56
C VAL A 120 -7.15 -0.90 1.61
N GLU A 121 -7.08 -0.22 0.46
CA GLU A 121 -6.59 1.17 0.43
C GLU A 121 -7.35 2.04 1.43
N ASP A 122 -6.58 2.69 2.30
CA ASP A 122 -7.02 3.83 3.07
C ASP A 122 -5.83 4.77 3.31
N ASN A 123 -6.03 6.05 2.99
CA ASN A 123 -4.98 7.06 3.08
C ASN A 123 -5.19 7.89 4.33
N TRP A 124 -4.18 7.95 5.18
CA TRP A 124 -4.28 8.60 6.48
C TRP A 124 -3.77 10.04 6.44
N GLU A 125 -4.53 10.96 7.04
CA GLU A 125 -4.11 12.34 7.27
C GLU A 125 -4.54 12.80 8.66
N SER A 126 -3.63 13.47 9.37
CA SER A 126 -3.93 14.26 10.56
C SER A 126 -3.72 15.74 10.26
N PRO A 127 -4.80 16.51 10.00
CA PRO A 127 -4.74 17.94 9.77
C PRO A 127 -4.10 18.70 10.94
N VAL A 128 -4.30 18.24 12.17
CA VAL A 128 -3.78 18.89 13.39
C VAL A 128 -2.27 18.75 13.49
N LEU A 129 -1.73 17.57 13.16
CA LEU A 129 -0.31 17.29 13.22
C LEU A 129 0.45 17.74 11.96
N GLY A 130 -0.27 18.05 10.88
CA GLY A 130 0.33 18.25 9.57
C GLY A 130 1.07 16.99 9.09
N ALA A 131 0.53 15.83 9.45
CA ALA A 131 1.09 14.52 9.15
C ALA A 131 0.16 13.79 8.18
N TRP A 132 0.73 13.08 7.21
CA TRP A 132 -0.04 12.27 6.27
C TRP A 132 0.82 11.14 5.69
N GLY A 133 0.14 10.10 5.24
CA GLY A 133 0.76 8.93 4.61
C GLY A 133 -0.23 8.16 3.76
N LEU A 134 0.31 7.25 2.95
CA LEU A 134 -0.48 6.29 2.19
C LEU A 134 -0.39 4.93 2.88
N GLY A 135 -1.42 4.11 2.77
CA GLY A 135 -1.38 2.76 3.32
C GLY A 135 -2.69 2.02 3.16
N TRP A 136 -3.05 1.29 4.20
CA TRP A 136 -4.18 0.38 4.19
C TRP A 136 -4.88 0.31 5.54
N GLU A 137 -6.19 0.12 5.48
CA GLU A 137 -6.91 -0.61 6.50
C GLU A 137 -6.69 -2.11 6.27
N VAL A 138 -6.32 -2.83 7.33
CA VAL A 138 -6.18 -4.29 7.27
C VAL A 138 -7.43 -4.94 7.83
N TRP A 139 -8.10 -5.70 6.98
CA TRP A 139 -9.32 -6.40 7.30
C TRP A 139 -9.03 -7.88 7.51
N MET A 140 -9.57 -8.46 8.59
CA MET A 140 -9.57 -9.90 8.84
C MET A 140 -11.02 -10.37 8.89
N ASP A 141 -11.42 -11.18 7.91
CA ASP A 141 -12.79 -11.68 7.75
C ASP A 141 -13.85 -10.56 7.78
N GLY A 142 -13.56 -9.45 7.09
CA GLY A 142 -14.44 -8.28 7.00
C GLY A 142 -14.34 -7.28 8.17
N MET A 143 -13.62 -7.63 9.25
CA MET A 143 -13.40 -6.73 10.38
C MET A 143 -12.07 -5.99 10.23
N GLU A 144 -12.10 -4.66 10.24
CA GLU A 144 -10.90 -3.83 10.30
C GLU A 144 -10.20 -4.02 11.65
N ILE A 145 -8.97 -4.54 11.62
CA ILE A 145 -8.18 -4.88 12.82
C ILE A 145 -6.94 -4.00 12.99
N THR A 146 -6.47 -3.33 11.94
CA THR A 146 -5.20 -2.59 11.97
C THR A 146 -5.18 -1.49 10.91
N GLN A 147 -4.59 -0.34 11.24
CA GLN A 147 -4.17 0.66 10.27
C GLN A 147 -2.69 0.48 9.95
N PHE A 148 -2.35 0.55 8.66
CA PHE A 148 -0.99 0.50 8.16
C PHE A 148 -0.69 1.79 7.39
N THR A 149 0.39 2.50 7.66
CA THR A 149 0.65 3.82 7.03
C THR A 149 2.13 4.07 6.79
N TYR A 150 2.49 4.46 5.56
CA TYR A 150 3.81 4.98 5.22
C TYR A 150 3.80 6.51 5.29
N PHE A 151 4.37 7.06 6.36
CA PHE A 151 4.42 8.50 6.55
C PHE A 151 5.24 9.20 5.47
N GLN A 152 4.58 10.09 4.72
CA GLN A 152 5.27 10.96 3.77
C GLN A 152 5.66 12.29 4.40
N GLN A 153 4.89 12.72 5.40
CA GLN A 153 5.07 13.98 6.11
C GLN A 153 4.68 13.84 7.58
N SER A 154 5.40 14.55 8.46
CA SER A 154 5.00 14.79 9.85
C SER A 154 5.37 16.22 10.23
N GLY A 155 4.54 16.91 11.02
CA GLY A 155 4.83 18.28 11.43
C GLY A 155 4.90 19.28 10.28
N SER A 156 4.22 19.02 9.15
CA SER A 156 4.37 19.75 7.89
C SER A 156 5.76 19.66 7.24
N LEU A 157 6.56 18.65 7.60
CA LEU A 157 7.90 18.42 7.07
C LEU A 157 7.96 17.06 6.35
N PRO A 158 8.54 17.00 5.14
CA PRO A 158 8.69 15.74 4.41
C PRO A 158 9.64 14.81 5.16
N LEU A 159 9.34 13.51 5.16
CA LEU A 159 10.19 12.51 5.81
C LEU A 159 11.19 11.90 4.83
N LEU A 160 12.42 11.70 5.30
CA LEU A 160 13.46 10.93 4.65
C LEU A 160 14.44 10.43 5.73
N PRO A 161 14.49 9.12 6.05
CA PRO A 161 13.71 8.04 5.44
C PRO A 161 12.22 8.07 5.83
N VAL A 162 11.40 7.37 5.05
CA VAL A 162 9.98 7.14 5.36
C VAL A 162 9.87 6.16 6.53
N SER A 163 8.85 6.36 7.37
CA SER A 163 8.53 5.48 8.48
C SER A 163 7.27 4.69 8.17
N VAL A 164 7.24 3.42 8.58
CA VAL A 164 6.06 2.56 8.53
C VAL A 164 5.41 2.55 9.89
N GLU A 165 4.13 2.88 9.93
CA GLU A 165 3.26 2.80 11.09
C GLU A 165 2.37 1.58 10.99
N ILE A 166 2.30 0.80 12.07
CA ILE A 166 1.38 -0.34 12.21
C ILE A 166 0.63 -0.16 13.53
N THR A 167 -0.69 0.01 13.45
CA THR A 167 -1.53 0.38 14.58
C THR A 167 -2.65 -0.63 14.75
N TYR A 168 -2.52 -1.51 15.74
CA TYR A 168 -3.46 -2.60 16.00
C TYR A 168 -4.63 -2.12 16.88
N GLY A 169 -5.85 -2.49 16.53
CA GLY A 169 -7.01 -2.37 17.42
C GLY A 169 -7.17 -3.62 18.29
N LEU A 170 -6.61 -3.61 19.49
CA LEU A 170 -6.51 -4.82 20.32
C LEU A 170 -7.87 -5.39 20.73
N GLU A 171 -8.85 -4.53 21.05
CA GLU A 171 -10.19 -4.98 21.42
C GLU A 171 -10.85 -5.78 20.28
N ARG A 172 -10.75 -5.29 19.04
CA ARG A 172 -11.35 -5.98 17.87
C ARG A 172 -10.68 -7.32 17.60
N ILE A 173 -9.35 -7.35 17.62
CA ILE A 173 -8.57 -8.58 17.42
C ILE A 173 -8.95 -9.63 18.47
N LEU A 174 -9.03 -9.23 19.74
CA LEU A 174 -9.27 -10.14 20.85
C LEU A 174 -10.74 -10.55 20.99
N MET A 175 -11.68 -9.70 20.58
CA MET A 175 -13.08 -10.10 20.44
C MET A 175 -13.22 -11.28 19.48
N SER A 176 -12.56 -11.19 18.32
CA SER A 176 -12.53 -12.28 17.34
C SER A 176 -11.85 -13.54 17.90
N LEU A 177 -10.63 -13.41 18.44
CA LEU A 177 -9.86 -14.54 18.97
C LEU A 177 -10.53 -15.26 20.15
N GLN A 178 -11.23 -14.53 21.02
CA GLN A 178 -11.93 -15.11 22.17
C GLN A 178 -13.38 -15.52 21.84
N GLY A 179 -13.85 -15.26 20.61
CA GLY A 179 -15.21 -15.60 20.18
C GLY A 179 -16.30 -14.83 20.92
N VAL A 180 -16.03 -13.57 21.30
CA VAL A 180 -16.99 -12.72 22.02
C VAL A 180 -17.48 -11.57 21.14
N ASP A 181 -18.73 -11.19 21.33
CA ASP A 181 -19.46 -10.22 20.49
C ASP A 181 -19.49 -8.79 21.05
N HIS A 182 -18.82 -8.54 22.18
CA HIS A 182 -18.84 -7.26 22.86
C HIS A 182 -17.56 -7.06 23.67
N PHE A 183 -16.98 -5.85 23.61
CA PHE A 183 -15.73 -5.53 24.30
C PHE A 183 -15.73 -5.91 25.79
N LYS A 184 -16.86 -5.73 26.49
CA LYS A 184 -17.00 -6.00 27.93
C LYS A 184 -16.79 -7.47 28.30
N LYS A 185 -16.98 -8.38 27.34
CA LYS A 185 -16.85 -9.83 27.54
C LYS A 185 -15.43 -10.34 27.30
N ILE A 186 -14.53 -9.51 26.78
CA ILE A 186 -13.13 -9.89 26.58
C ILE A 186 -12.53 -10.27 27.94
N GLN A 187 -11.89 -11.43 28.03
CA GLN A 187 -11.09 -11.83 29.18
C GLN A 187 -9.81 -11.00 29.20
N TYR A 188 -9.68 -10.14 30.21
CA TYR A 188 -8.51 -9.30 30.39
C TYR A 188 -7.35 -10.09 30.96
N THR A 189 -7.63 -10.88 32.00
CA THR A 189 -6.74 -11.86 32.63
C THR A 189 -7.60 -12.98 33.24
N GLU A 190 -6.98 -13.98 33.86
CA GLU A 190 -7.73 -15.08 34.48
C GLU A 190 -8.69 -14.56 35.55
N GLY A 191 -10.00 -14.78 35.34
CA GLY A 191 -11.06 -14.39 36.27
C GLY A 191 -11.48 -12.91 36.23
N ILE A 192 -10.95 -12.09 35.29
CA ILE A 192 -11.32 -10.67 35.15
C ILE A 192 -11.60 -10.34 33.68
N THR A 193 -12.78 -9.80 33.42
CA THR A 193 -13.19 -9.31 32.12
C THR A 193 -12.83 -7.83 31.93
N TYR A 194 -12.70 -7.39 30.68
CA TYR A 194 -12.49 -6.00 30.30
C TYR A 194 -13.65 -5.11 30.78
N GLY A 195 -14.87 -5.65 30.79
CA GLY A 195 -16.05 -4.95 31.29
C GLY A 195 -15.98 -4.63 32.78
N GLU A 196 -15.53 -5.58 33.60
CA GLU A 196 -15.35 -5.38 35.04
C GLU A 196 -14.32 -4.30 35.36
N LEU A 197 -13.33 -4.10 34.49
CA LEU A 197 -12.31 -3.06 34.66
C LEU A 197 -12.72 -1.69 34.10
N PHE A 198 -13.42 -1.65 32.96
CA PHE A 198 -13.51 -0.42 32.15
C PHE A 198 -14.93 0.01 31.77
N LEU A 199 -15.97 -0.79 32.02
CA LEU A 199 -17.34 -0.41 31.64
C LEU A 199 -17.81 0.85 32.38
N GLU A 200 -17.52 0.97 33.67
CA GLU A 200 -17.95 2.14 34.43
C GLU A 200 -17.19 3.40 34.00
N ASN A 201 -15.88 3.27 33.71
CA ASN A 201 -15.09 4.34 33.12
C ASN A 201 -15.68 4.83 31.79
N GLU A 202 -16.09 3.90 30.90
CA GLU A 202 -16.71 4.25 29.62
C GLU A 202 -18.01 5.05 29.82
N LYS A 203 -18.84 4.70 30.80
CA LYS A 203 -20.08 5.41 31.12
C LYS A 203 -19.83 6.82 31.66
N GLU A 204 -19.00 6.92 32.69
CA GLU A 204 -18.72 8.21 33.34
C GLU A 204 -18.03 9.18 32.38
N MET A 205 -17.05 8.69 31.60
CA MET A 205 -16.36 9.52 30.61
C MET A 205 -17.28 9.89 29.44
N SER A 206 -18.18 9.00 29.01
CA SER A 206 -19.21 9.35 28.01
C SER A 206 -20.09 10.50 28.50
N ALA A 207 -20.60 10.42 29.74
CA ALA A 207 -21.40 11.49 30.33
C ALA A 207 -20.60 12.81 30.44
N TYR A 208 -19.32 12.73 30.84
CA TYR A 208 -18.45 13.89 30.87
C TYR A 208 -18.30 14.55 29.49
N TYR A 209 -17.87 13.80 28.48
CA TYR A 209 -17.58 14.33 27.16
C TYR A 209 -18.81 14.81 26.40
N LEU A 210 -19.96 14.16 26.58
CA LEU A 210 -21.17 14.46 25.82
C LEU A 210 -22.09 15.44 26.53
N GLU A 211 -22.08 15.53 27.86
CA GLU A 211 -23.07 16.29 28.63
C GLU A 211 -22.47 17.31 29.59
N HIS A 212 -21.44 16.93 30.34
CA HIS A 212 -21.05 17.67 31.55
C HIS A 212 -19.78 18.52 31.45
N ALA A 213 -18.92 18.28 30.46
CA ALA A 213 -17.72 19.09 30.27
C ALA A 213 -18.10 20.58 30.12
N ASN A 214 -17.54 21.42 31.00
CA ASN A 214 -17.78 22.85 31.00
C ASN A 214 -17.01 23.49 29.85
N VAL A 215 -17.73 23.91 28.82
CA VAL A 215 -17.18 24.45 27.58
C VAL A 215 -16.26 25.65 27.81
N ASP A 216 -16.64 26.60 28.67
CA ASP A 216 -15.85 27.81 28.93
C ASP A 216 -14.51 27.47 29.58
N HIS A 217 -14.50 26.53 30.54
CA HIS A 217 -13.27 26.06 31.17
C HIS A 217 -12.37 25.33 30.18
N ILE A 218 -12.92 24.45 29.33
CA ILE A 218 -12.13 23.70 28.34
C ILE A 218 -11.58 24.63 27.24
N GLN A 219 -12.35 25.62 26.81
CA GLN A 219 -11.85 26.64 25.89
C GLN A 219 -10.69 27.43 26.50
N LYS A 220 -10.81 27.84 27.77
CA LYS A 220 -9.71 28.48 28.47
C LYS A 220 -8.48 27.59 28.56
N HIS A 221 -8.65 26.30 28.90
CA HIS A 221 -7.53 25.35 28.91
C HIS A 221 -6.83 25.26 27.55
N PHE A 222 -7.59 25.23 26.44
CA PHE A 222 -7.01 25.25 25.10
C PHE A 222 -6.09 26.46 24.91
N ASP A 223 -6.58 27.65 25.25
CA ASP A 223 -5.83 28.89 25.08
C ASP A 223 -4.60 28.94 26.00
N ASP A 224 -4.73 28.52 27.26
CA ASP A 224 -3.62 28.45 28.23
C ASP A 224 -2.52 27.47 27.76
N PHE A 225 -2.89 26.29 27.24
CA PHE A 225 -1.92 25.32 26.70
C PHE A 225 -1.21 25.84 25.46
N GLU A 226 -1.91 26.57 24.58
CA GLU A 226 -1.26 27.20 23.43
C GLU A 226 -0.24 28.26 23.86
N GLU A 227 -0.60 29.13 24.81
CA GLU A 227 0.30 30.17 25.31
C GLU A 227 1.57 29.55 25.92
N GLU A 228 1.40 28.51 26.73
CA GLU A 228 2.52 27.77 27.34
C GLU A 228 3.38 27.09 26.26
N ALA A 229 2.78 26.48 25.24
CA ALA A 229 3.52 25.88 24.12
C ALA A 229 4.41 26.93 23.41
N ARG A 230 3.88 28.14 23.17
CA ARG A 230 4.63 29.24 22.54
C ARG A 230 5.78 29.73 23.43
N SER A 231 5.53 29.84 24.74
CA SER A 231 6.56 30.19 25.72
C SER A 231 7.70 29.17 25.70
N LEU A 232 7.40 27.88 25.77
CA LEU A 232 8.39 26.79 25.76
C LEU A 232 9.17 26.71 24.44
N LEU A 233 8.52 26.97 23.30
CA LEU A 233 9.19 27.10 22.00
C LEU A 233 10.22 28.23 22.01
N SER A 234 9.89 29.38 22.62
CA SER A 234 10.82 30.52 22.72
C SER A 234 12.05 30.22 23.60
N LEU A 235 11.91 29.29 24.55
CA LEU A 235 13.00 28.80 25.39
C LEU A 235 13.82 27.67 24.75
N GLY A 236 13.47 27.23 23.53
CA GLY A 236 14.17 26.14 22.86
C GLY A 236 13.84 24.75 23.40
N LEU A 237 12.65 24.54 23.97
CA LEU A 237 12.24 23.28 24.60
C LEU A 237 11.13 22.57 23.78
N PRO A 238 11.48 21.80 22.72
CA PRO A 238 10.50 21.24 21.80
C PRO A 238 9.62 20.14 22.42
N ILE A 239 10.17 19.31 23.30
CA ILE A 239 9.44 18.19 23.93
C ILE A 239 8.28 18.72 24.81
N PRO A 240 8.53 19.55 25.85
CA PRO A 240 7.44 20.03 26.68
C PRO A 240 6.49 20.96 25.92
N ALA A 241 6.97 21.69 24.90
CA ALA A 241 6.07 22.45 24.03
C ALA A 241 5.09 21.53 23.28
N TYR A 242 5.57 20.39 22.78
CA TYR A 242 4.72 19.40 22.11
C TYR A 242 3.73 18.74 23.08
N ASP A 243 4.11 18.46 24.32
CA ASP A 243 3.17 17.95 25.33
C ASP A 243 1.98 18.91 25.55
N GLN A 244 2.20 20.23 25.48
CA GLN A 244 1.11 21.21 25.53
C GLN A 244 0.23 21.18 24.27
N VAL A 245 0.80 20.89 23.10
CA VAL A 245 0.02 20.69 21.87
C VAL A 245 -0.91 19.47 21.99
N LEU A 246 -0.44 18.39 22.64
CA LEU A 246 -1.28 17.21 22.90
C LEU A 246 -2.47 17.54 23.79
N LYS A 247 -2.23 18.28 24.88
CA LYS A 247 -3.30 18.74 25.78
C LYS A 247 -4.28 19.68 25.10
N ALA A 248 -3.79 20.61 24.27
CA ALA A 248 -4.64 21.47 23.45
C ALA A 248 -5.49 20.63 22.48
N SER A 249 -4.91 19.58 21.87
CA SER A 249 -5.65 18.67 21.00
C SER A 249 -6.74 17.90 21.73
N HIS A 250 -6.47 17.43 22.95
CA HIS A 250 -7.48 16.75 23.75
C HIS A 250 -8.60 17.71 24.19
N ALA A 251 -8.25 18.92 24.64
CA ALA A 251 -9.22 19.97 24.96
C ALA A 251 -10.13 20.30 23.75
N PHE A 252 -9.54 20.41 22.56
CA PHE A 252 -10.29 20.57 21.32
C PHE A 252 -11.28 19.42 21.09
N ASN A 253 -10.85 18.15 21.25
CA ASN A 253 -11.73 17.00 21.04
C ASN A 253 -12.92 16.99 22.01
N ILE A 254 -12.73 17.47 23.25
CA ILE A 254 -13.83 17.63 24.21
C ILE A 254 -14.81 18.73 23.76
N LEU A 255 -14.31 19.86 23.25
CA LEU A 255 -15.16 20.92 22.72
C LEU A 255 -15.97 20.45 21.51
N ASP A 256 -15.36 19.66 20.63
CA ASP A 256 -16.02 19.11 19.44
C ASP A 256 -17.12 18.11 19.84
N SER A 257 -16.85 17.23 20.81
CA SER A 257 -17.85 16.27 21.31
C SER A 257 -19.02 16.91 22.03
N ARG A 258 -18.82 18.08 22.64
CA ARG A 258 -19.89 18.90 23.22
C ARG A 258 -20.71 19.65 22.17
N GLY A 259 -20.35 19.56 20.89
CA GLY A 259 -21.03 20.24 19.78
C GLY A 259 -20.83 21.76 19.79
N PHE A 260 -19.80 22.26 20.49
CA PHE A 260 -19.53 23.69 20.59
C PHE A 260 -18.86 24.25 19.32
N VAL A 261 -18.03 23.43 18.67
CA VAL A 261 -17.16 23.87 17.57
C VAL A 261 -17.91 23.84 16.23
N GLY A 262 -18.18 25.00 15.67
CA GLY A 262 -18.68 25.13 14.29
C GLY A 262 -17.61 24.85 13.24
N VAL A 263 -18.01 24.62 11.97
CA VAL A 263 -17.10 24.29 10.85
C VAL A 263 -15.95 25.31 10.70
N THR A 264 -16.25 26.61 10.72
CA THR A 264 -15.25 27.68 10.61
C THR A 264 -14.29 27.70 11.80
N GLU A 265 -14.81 27.42 13.00
CA GLU A 265 -14.02 27.42 14.21
C GLU A 265 -13.09 26.21 14.28
N ARG A 266 -13.55 25.04 13.83
CA ARG A 266 -12.73 23.83 13.70
C ARG A 266 -11.49 24.10 12.86
N ALA A 267 -11.64 24.74 11.70
CA ALA A 267 -10.53 25.11 10.84
C ALA A 267 -9.53 26.05 11.55
N ARG A 268 -10.02 26.97 12.38
CA ARG A 268 -9.18 27.88 13.19
C ARG A 268 -8.37 27.11 14.25
N TYR A 269 -9.00 26.23 15.02
CA TYR A 269 -8.30 25.39 16.00
C TYR A 269 -7.24 24.51 15.33
N PHE A 270 -7.58 23.86 14.21
CA PHE A 270 -6.63 23.05 13.46
C PHE A 270 -5.44 23.88 12.96
N GLY A 271 -5.67 25.09 12.45
CA GLY A 271 -4.60 25.99 12.03
C GLY A 271 -3.65 26.38 13.17
N ARG A 272 -4.20 26.68 14.35
CA ARG A 272 -3.43 27.01 15.57
C ARG A 272 -2.54 25.83 15.99
N MET A 273 -3.13 24.64 16.17
CA MET A 273 -2.38 23.44 16.57
C MET A 273 -1.36 23.01 15.53
N ARG A 274 -1.71 23.04 14.23
CA ARG A 274 -0.77 22.73 13.14
C ARG A 274 0.44 23.66 13.13
N SER A 275 0.23 24.95 13.41
CA SER A 275 1.31 25.92 13.52
C SER A 275 2.27 25.57 14.67
N LEU A 276 1.74 25.18 15.83
CA LEU A 276 2.55 24.76 16.98
C LEU A 276 3.28 23.44 16.71
N ALA A 277 2.58 22.43 16.19
CA ALA A 277 3.16 21.14 15.85
C ALA A 277 4.32 21.27 14.85
N ARG A 278 4.17 22.14 13.84
CA ARG A 278 5.25 22.47 12.89
C ARG A 278 6.45 23.12 13.58
N GLN A 279 6.23 24.09 14.46
CA GLN A 279 7.32 24.76 15.19
C GLN A 279 8.04 23.78 16.13
N CYS A 280 7.30 22.92 16.84
CA CYS A 280 7.87 21.85 17.66
C CYS A 280 8.73 20.92 16.81
N SER A 281 8.27 20.53 15.63
CA SER A 281 8.98 19.64 14.71
C SER A 281 10.26 20.27 14.17
N GLN A 282 10.22 21.54 13.78
CA GLN A 282 11.40 22.28 13.31
C GLN A 282 12.45 22.44 14.42
N LEU A 283 12.02 22.80 15.63
CA LEU A 283 12.90 22.95 16.77
C LEU A 283 13.48 21.60 17.23
N TRP A 284 12.68 20.55 17.21
CA TRP A 284 13.14 19.19 17.47
C TRP A 284 14.26 18.79 16.51
N LEU A 285 14.05 18.91 15.20
CA LEU A 285 15.07 18.59 14.20
C LEU A 285 16.36 19.38 14.41
N LYS A 286 16.25 20.70 14.60
CA LYS A 286 17.40 21.56 14.89
C LYS A 286 18.17 21.07 16.12
N THR A 287 17.45 20.74 17.20
CA THR A 287 18.06 20.24 18.44
C THR A 287 18.78 18.91 18.19
N ARG A 288 18.18 17.99 17.41
CA ARG A 288 18.78 16.69 17.07
C ARG A 288 20.03 16.84 16.21
N GLU A 289 20.03 17.79 15.28
CA GLU A 289 21.18 18.13 14.45
C GLU A 289 22.34 18.70 15.29
N GLU A 290 22.05 19.62 16.20
CA GLU A 290 23.06 20.25 17.09
C GLU A 290 23.78 19.23 17.98
N ILE A 291 23.08 18.18 18.43
CA ILE A 291 23.67 17.09 19.21
C ILE A 291 24.23 15.95 18.34
N GLY A 292 24.26 16.13 17.02
CA GLY A 292 24.91 15.22 16.08
C GLY A 292 24.16 13.91 15.80
N TYR A 293 22.82 13.89 15.86
CA TYR A 293 21.98 12.72 15.58
C TYR A 293 22.44 11.45 16.33
N PRO A 294 22.26 11.35 17.66
CA PRO A 294 22.90 10.33 18.49
C PRO A 294 22.43 8.90 18.24
N LEU A 295 21.32 8.69 17.53
CA LEU A 295 20.88 7.36 17.06
C LEU A 295 21.50 6.98 15.70
N GLY A 296 22.43 7.79 15.19
CA GLY A 296 23.05 7.65 13.88
C GLY A 296 22.19 8.27 12.78
N THR A 297 22.73 8.32 11.57
CA THR A 297 22.01 8.81 10.39
C THR A 297 21.77 7.66 9.44
N TYR A 298 20.53 7.49 9.00
CA TYR A 298 20.22 6.70 7.84
C TYR A 298 20.98 7.27 6.65
N GLN A 299 21.91 6.48 6.12
CA GLN A 299 22.37 6.66 4.77
C GLN A 299 21.44 5.79 3.93
N GLU A 300 20.83 6.39 2.91
CA GLU A 300 20.22 5.61 1.82
C GLU A 300 21.29 4.60 1.46
N ALA A 301 21.05 3.32 1.77
CA ALA A 301 22.01 2.28 1.44
C ALA A 301 22.35 2.59 -0.01
N ASN A 302 23.63 2.77 -0.32
CA ASN A 302 24.06 2.75 -1.71
C ASN A 302 23.43 1.47 -2.22
N LEU A 303 22.31 1.62 -2.94
CA LEU A 303 21.68 0.55 -3.67
C LEU A 303 22.74 0.32 -4.72
N VAL A 304 23.77 -0.44 -4.33
CA VAL A 304 24.70 -1.08 -5.21
C VAL A 304 23.75 -2.02 -5.89
N TYR A 305 23.09 -1.51 -6.93
CA TYR A 305 22.39 -2.27 -7.91
C TYR A 305 23.39 -3.35 -8.25
N PRO A 306 23.20 -4.60 -7.78
CA PRO A 306 24.18 -5.63 -8.04
C PRO A 306 24.45 -5.51 -9.52
N HIS A 307 25.71 -5.22 -9.87
CA HIS A 307 26.13 -5.11 -11.25
C HIS A 307 25.56 -6.36 -11.88
N VAL A 308 24.56 -6.21 -12.76
CA VAL A 308 23.88 -7.39 -13.24
C VAL A 308 24.94 -8.21 -13.92
N SER A 309 25.24 -9.35 -13.31
CA SER A 309 26.46 -10.08 -13.58
C SER A 309 26.50 -10.37 -15.06
N GLU A 310 27.68 -10.10 -15.61
CA GLU A 310 28.10 -10.22 -17.00
C GLU A 310 27.25 -11.15 -17.85
N LYS A 311 26.77 -10.62 -18.98
CA LYS A 311 26.32 -11.34 -20.20
C LYS A 311 26.20 -12.84 -19.95
N LEU A 312 25.03 -13.28 -19.49
CA LEU A 312 24.66 -14.69 -19.58
C LEU A 312 25.08 -15.16 -20.97
N SER A 313 25.86 -16.24 -21.01
CA SER A 313 26.46 -16.68 -22.25
C SER A 313 25.32 -16.83 -23.25
N ARG A 314 25.35 -16.01 -24.32
CA ARG A 314 24.41 -16.03 -25.47
C ARG A 314 24.47 -17.36 -26.23
N LYS A 315 24.94 -18.42 -25.57
CA LYS A 315 25.03 -19.78 -26.06
C LYS A 315 23.62 -20.20 -26.42
N GLU A 316 23.39 -20.14 -27.73
CA GLU A 316 22.41 -20.95 -28.45
C GLU A 316 20.94 -20.48 -28.37
N VAL A 317 20.68 -19.17 -28.24
CA VAL A 317 19.36 -18.67 -28.64
C VAL A 317 19.31 -18.68 -30.17
N LEU A 318 18.76 -19.78 -30.71
CA LEU A 318 18.33 -19.89 -32.11
C LEU A 318 17.58 -18.61 -32.48
N GLY A 319 17.85 -18.04 -33.66
CA GLY A 319 17.37 -16.72 -34.11
C GLY A 319 15.85 -16.59 -34.32
N GLN A 320 15.04 -17.23 -33.48
CA GLN A 320 13.59 -17.17 -33.47
C GLN A 320 13.12 -16.15 -32.45
N ALA A 321 11.97 -15.54 -32.74
CA ALA A 321 11.33 -14.62 -31.82
C ALA A 321 10.78 -15.38 -30.61
N GLN A 322 10.90 -14.81 -29.42
CA GLN A 322 10.53 -15.45 -28.15
C GLN A 322 9.61 -14.54 -27.35
N THR A 323 8.93 -15.08 -26.35
CA THR A 323 8.07 -14.28 -25.48
C THR A 323 8.93 -13.40 -24.58
N PHE A 324 8.51 -12.16 -24.37
CA PHE A 324 9.04 -11.29 -23.33
C PHE A 324 8.00 -11.07 -22.23
N VAL A 325 8.43 -11.11 -20.97
CA VAL A 325 7.59 -10.84 -19.80
C VAL A 325 8.27 -9.80 -18.94
N LEU A 326 7.50 -8.78 -18.53
CA LEU A 326 7.82 -7.89 -17.43
C LEU A 326 6.76 -8.08 -16.35
N GLU A 327 7.19 -8.26 -15.11
CA GLU A 327 6.32 -8.24 -13.93
C GLU A 327 6.88 -7.25 -12.91
N ILE A 328 6.03 -6.33 -12.45
CA ILE A 328 6.30 -5.38 -11.37
C ILE A 328 5.48 -5.83 -10.18
N GLY A 329 6.17 -6.33 -9.17
CA GLY A 329 5.58 -6.79 -7.93
C GLY A 329 5.53 -5.73 -6.86
N THR A 330 4.37 -5.58 -6.22
CA THR A 330 4.09 -4.49 -5.29
C THR A 330 3.41 -5.00 -4.01
N GLU A 331 3.41 -4.17 -2.97
CA GLU A 331 2.36 -4.24 -1.96
C GLU A 331 1.01 -3.82 -2.57
N GLU A 332 -0.10 -4.18 -1.92
CA GLU A 332 -1.45 -4.15 -2.48
C GLU A 332 -1.84 -2.76 -3.03
N LEU A 333 -1.89 -2.65 -4.35
CA LEU A 333 -2.33 -1.48 -5.09
C LEU A 333 -3.83 -1.23 -4.90
N PRO A 334 -4.24 0.05 -4.90
CA PRO A 334 -5.64 0.41 -5.07
C PRO A 334 -6.26 -0.21 -6.33
N PRO A 335 -7.54 -0.64 -6.28
CA PRO A 335 -8.22 -1.23 -7.43
C PRO A 335 -8.18 -0.39 -8.71
N HIS A 336 -8.28 0.94 -8.58
CA HIS A 336 -8.23 1.86 -9.72
C HIS A 336 -6.80 2.00 -10.28
N ASP A 337 -5.80 2.05 -9.41
CA ASP A 337 -4.39 2.10 -9.81
C ASP A 337 -3.96 0.84 -10.57
N VAL A 338 -4.49 -0.33 -10.22
CA VAL A 338 -4.25 -1.58 -10.97
C VAL A 338 -4.67 -1.43 -12.43
N VAL A 339 -5.88 -0.92 -12.66
CA VAL A 339 -6.43 -0.77 -14.02
C VAL A 339 -5.64 0.29 -14.79
N GLU A 340 -5.48 1.49 -14.22
CA GLU A 340 -4.82 2.61 -14.88
C GLU A 340 -3.34 2.33 -15.18
N ALA A 341 -2.62 1.71 -14.26
CA ALA A 341 -1.21 1.39 -14.45
C ALA A 341 -1.01 0.32 -15.53
N THR A 342 -1.89 -0.69 -15.58
CA THR A 342 -1.84 -1.76 -16.59
C THR A 342 -2.01 -1.17 -18.00
N GLU A 343 -2.97 -0.25 -18.19
CA GLU A 343 -3.17 0.44 -19.47
C GLU A 343 -2.01 1.36 -19.86
N GLN A 344 -1.46 2.11 -18.90
CA GLN A 344 -0.31 2.99 -19.13
C GLN A 344 0.93 2.20 -19.52
N LEU A 345 1.15 1.05 -18.87
CA LEU A 345 2.27 0.17 -19.13
C LEU A 345 2.18 -0.46 -20.53
N GLU A 346 0.99 -0.89 -20.96
CA GLU A 346 0.75 -1.36 -22.32
C GLU A 346 1.12 -0.31 -23.37
N LYS A 347 0.55 0.89 -23.26
CA LYS A 347 0.74 2.00 -24.20
C LYS A 347 2.23 2.37 -24.29
N SER A 348 2.89 2.49 -23.15
CA SER A 348 4.30 2.87 -23.06
C SER A 348 5.22 1.81 -23.67
N LEU A 349 4.93 0.52 -23.43
CA LEU A 349 5.73 -0.57 -23.98
C LEU A 349 5.53 -0.71 -25.49
N VAL A 350 4.30 -0.64 -26.00
CA VAL A 350 4.05 -0.65 -27.46
C VAL A 350 4.78 0.51 -28.15
N GLN A 351 4.73 1.70 -27.56
CA GLN A 351 5.45 2.87 -28.09
C GLN A 351 6.97 2.65 -28.10
N ILE A 352 7.55 2.08 -27.04
CA ILE A 352 8.99 1.85 -26.98
C ILE A 352 9.43 0.77 -27.97
N LEU A 353 8.69 -0.33 -28.09
CA LEU A 353 9.03 -1.42 -29.00
C LEU A 353 9.03 -0.92 -30.46
N GLY A 354 8.04 -0.11 -30.83
CA GLY A 354 7.99 0.56 -32.13
C GLY A 354 9.17 1.53 -32.34
N LYS A 355 9.44 2.42 -31.37
CA LYS A 355 10.58 3.36 -31.43
C LYS A 355 11.92 2.63 -31.56
N ARG A 356 12.05 1.48 -30.92
CA ARG A 356 13.27 0.65 -30.93
C ARG A 356 13.31 -0.33 -32.10
N ARG A 357 12.32 -0.31 -33.00
CA ARG A 357 12.27 -1.19 -34.18
C ARG A 357 12.36 -2.67 -33.81
N LEU A 358 11.79 -3.04 -32.67
CA LEU A 358 11.68 -4.42 -32.23
C LEU A 358 10.35 -4.98 -32.73
N SER A 359 10.39 -5.89 -33.68
CA SER A 359 9.21 -6.61 -34.14
C SER A 359 8.67 -7.49 -33.02
N HIS A 360 7.36 -7.46 -32.83
CA HIS A 360 6.66 -8.23 -31.81
C HIS A 360 5.29 -8.69 -32.29
N GLY A 361 4.75 -9.71 -31.63
CA GLY A 361 3.37 -10.16 -31.73
C GLY A 361 2.43 -9.33 -30.85
N LYS A 362 1.41 -9.98 -30.28
CA LYS A 362 0.46 -9.29 -29.39
C LYS A 362 1.12 -8.91 -28.07
N VAL A 363 0.66 -7.80 -27.51
CA VAL A 363 1.01 -7.35 -26.16
C VAL A 363 -0.22 -7.60 -25.28
N HIS A 364 -0.04 -8.40 -24.25
CA HIS A 364 -1.05 -8.73 -23.26
C HIS A 364 -0.66 -8.13 -21.92
N THR A 365 -1.62 -7.54 -21.23
CA THR A 365 -1.40 -6.92 -19.93
C THR A 365 -2.29 -7.55 -18.88
N TYR A 366 -1.74 -7.71 -17.69
CA TYR A 366 -2.40 -8.39 -16.58
C TYR A 366 -2.20 -7.60 -15.30
N GLY A 367 -3.28 -7.46 -14.53
CA GLY A 367 -3.30 -6.69 -13.29
C GLY A 367 -3.92 -7.47 -12.15
N THR A 368 -3.25 -7.42 -10.99
CA THR A 368 -3.79 -7.86 -9.70
C THR A 368 -3.40 -6.83 -8.63
N PRO A 369 -3.97 -6.86 -7.42
CA PRO A 369 -3.55 -5.98 -6.34
C PRO A 369 -2.04 -5.94 -6.12
N ARG A 370 -1.31 -7.04 -6.34
CA ARG A 370 0.12 -7.12 -6.01
C ARG A 370 1.01 -7.18 -7.24
N ARG A 371 0.46 -7.17 -8.46
CA ARG A 371 1.27 -7.34 -9.67
C ARG A 371 0.72 -6.59 -10.87
N LEU A 372 1.64 -5.96 -11.60
CA LEU A 372 1.41 -5.43 -12.94
C LEU A 372 2.31 -6.20 -13.89
N ALA A 373 1.73 -6.88 -14.88
CA ALA A 373 2.50 -7.71 -15.80
C ALA A 373 2.18 -7.41 -17.26
N VAL A 374 3.20 -7.52 -18.11
CA VAL A 374 3.06 -7.47 -19.56
C VAL A 374 3.73 -8.67 -20.18
N VAL A 375 3.04 -9.32 -21.11
CA VAL A 375 3.52 -10.43 -21.92
C VAL A 375 3.49 -10.00 -23.37
N VAL A 376 4.66 -9.98 -24.01
CA VAL A 376 4.84 -9.65 -25.42
C VAL A 376 5.16 -10.92 -26.17
N GLU A 377 4.25 -11.37 -27.02
CA GLU A 377 4.46 -12.57 -27.84
C GLU A 377 5.49 -12.29 -28.93
N ASN A 378 6.26 -13.31 -29.34
CA ASN A 378 7.10 -13.27 -30.53
C ASN A 378 7.98 -12.00 -30.64
N LEU A 379 8.59 -11.56 -29.54
CA LEU A 379 9.55 -10.46 -29.54
C LEU A 379 10.86 -10.92 -30.18
N CYS A 380 11.30 -10.18 -31.20
CA CYS A 380 12.56 -10.47 -31.87
C CYS A 380 13.77 -10.20 -30.97
N LEU A 381 14.83 -11.00 -31.12
CA LEU A 381 16.05 -10.89 -30.31
C LEU A 381 16.89 -9.64 -30.62
N LYS A 382 16.66 -9.01 -31.78
CA LYS A 382 17.44 -7.87 -32.28
C LYS A 382 16.54 -6.87 -32.98
N GLN A 383 16.90 -5.60 -32.88
CA GLN A 383 16.27 -4.53 -33.65
C GLN A 383 16.35 -4.82 -35.15
N MET A 384 15.34 -4.40 -35.90
CA MET A 384 15.43 -4.39 -37.35
C MET A 384 16.53 -3.42 -37.81
N GLU A 385 17.35 -3.86 -38.76
CA GLU A 385 18.34 -3.01 -39.41
C GLU A 385 17.61 -1.88 -40.15
N GLU A 386 18.08 -0.64 -39.95
CA GLU A 386 17.61 0.52 -40.68
C GLU A 386 18.79 1.18 -41.41
N GLU A 387 18.59 1.50 -42.69
CA GLU A 387 19.51 2.33 -43.46
C GLU A 387 19.10 3.79 -43.32
N VAL A 388 19.95 4.59 -42.69
CA VAL A 388 19.72 6.02 -42.49
C VAL A 388 20.55 6.82 -43.50
N GLU A 389 19.93 7.77 -44.19
CA GLU A 389 20.63 8.75 -45.03
C GLU A 389 21.20 9.87 -44.14
N LEU A 390 22.52 9.90 -43.96
CA LEU A 390 23.20 10.96 -43.21
C LEU A 390 23.66 12.07 -44.16
N ARG A 391 23.30 13.32 -43.84
CA ARG A 391 23.79 14.50 -44.55
C ARG A 391 25.20 14.87 -44.08
N GLY A 392 26.13 14.92 -45.01
CA GLY A 392 27.50 15.37 -44.82
C GLY A 392 27.71 16.84 -45.23
N PRO A 393 28.97 17.29 -45.35
CA PRO A 393 29.29 18.65 -45.77
C PRO A 393 28.81 18.99 -47.20
N PRO A 394 28.71 20.30 -47.56
CA PRO A 394 28.47 20.71 -48.93
C PRO A 394 29.50 20.13 -49.90
N VAL A 395 29.10 19.77 -51.11
CA VAL A 395 29.99 19.20 -52.15
C VAL A 395 31.22 20.06 -52.39
N ALA A 396 31.05 21.39 -52.41
CA ALA A 396 32.14 22.37 -52.57
C ALA A 396 33.19 22.35 -51.44
N LYS A 397 32.86 21.75 -50.29
CA LYS A 397 33.81 21.53 -49.17
C LYS A 397 34.23 20.07 -49.06
N ALA A 398 33.48 19.14 -49.65
CA ALA A 398 33.72 17.71 -49.59
C ALA A 398 34.77 17.23 -50.62
N PHE A 399 34.86 17.91 -51.77
CA PHE A 399 35.83 17.59 -52.83
C PHE A 399 36.64 18.83 -53.23
N ASP A 400 37.90 18.65 -53.58
CA ASP A 400 38.78 19.71 -54.10
C ASP A 400 38.59 19.97 -55.60
N GLN A 401 39.37 20.89 -56.17
CA GLN A 401 39.30 21.24 -57.60
C GLN A 401 39.72 20.09 -58.55
N GLU A 402 40.40 19.05 -58.03
CA GLU A 402 40.79 17.85 -58.76
C GLU A 402 39.77 16.70 -58.58
N GLY A 403 38.71 16.91 -57.80
CA GLY A 403 37.70 15.92 -57.49
C GLY A 403 38.10 14.91 -56.40
N LYS A 404 39.20 15.15 -55.68
CA LYS A 404 39.63 14.28 -54.57
C LYS A 404 38.91 14.63 -53.26
N PRO A 405 38.66 13.64 -52.38
CA PRO A 405 38.02 13.87 -51.09
C PRO A 405 38.88 14.77 -50.21
N THR A 406 38.29 15.81 -49.61
CA THR A 406 38.98 16.64 -48.63
C THR A 406 38.96 15.98 -47.25
N LYS A 407 39.75 16.51 -46.30
CA LYS A 407 39.70 16.11 -44.88
C LYS A 407 38.29 16.17 -44.28
N ALA A 408 37.40 17.03 -44.81
CA ALA A 408 36.02 17.12 -44.35
C ALA A 408 35.17 15.90 -44.79
N ALA A 409 35.36 15.43 -46.03
CA ALA A 409 34.72 14.21 -46.51
C ALA A 409 35.30 12.96 -45.83
N GLU A 410 36.63 12.88 -45.69
CA GLU A 410 37.30 11.77 -44.98
C GLU A 410 36.89 11.69 -43.51
N GLY A 411 36.80 12.85 -42.83
CA GLY A 411 36.34 12.93 -41.45
C GLY A 411 34.87 12.49 -41.29
N PHE A 412 34.01 12.85 -42.25
CA PHE A 412 32.63 12.39 -42.30
C PHE A 412 32.52 10.87 -42.52
N CYS A 413 33.30 10.32 -43.46
CA CYS A 413 33.37 8.87 -43.71
C CYS A 413 33.88 8.09 -42.49
N ARG A 414 34.94 8.57 -41.84
CA ARG A 414 35.52 7.94 -40.64
C ARG A 414 34.56 7.96 -39.45
N LYS A 415 33.83 9.07 -39.24
CA LYS A 415 32.85 9.19 -38.16
C LYS A 415 31.70 8.20 -38.30
N ASN A 416 31.25 7.97 -39.53
CA ASN A 416 30.06 7.15 -39.81
C ASN A 416 30.38 5.75 -40.33
N ASN A 417 31.66 5.36 -40.33
CA ASN A 417 32.17 4.07 -40.78
C ASN A 417 31.72 3.66 -42.20
N VAL A 418 31.73 4.62 -43.14
CA VAL A 418 31.35 4.40 -44.54
C VAL A 418 32.51 4.67 -45.49
N PRO A 419 32.69 3.86 -46.56
CA PRO A 419 33.71 4.11 -47.56
C PRO A 419 33.40 5.38 -48.35
N VAL A 420 34.45 6.11 -48.74
CA VAL A 420 34.32 7.37 -49.50
C VAL A 420 33.58 7.17 -50.82
N ASP A 421 33.73 5.98 -51.43
CA ASP A 421 33.09 5.63 -52.69
C ASP A 421 31.57 5.38 -52.58
N SER A 422 31.03 5.24 -51.36
CA SER A 422 29.59 5.11 -51.13
C SER A 422 28.85 6.44 -50.98
N LEU A 423 29.56 7.57 -51.08
CA LEU A 423 28.98 8.90 -51.00
C LEU A 423 28.23 9.24 -52.30
N TYR A 424 27.04 9.81 -52.16
CA TYR A 424 26.27 10.34 -53.29
C TYR A 424 25.85 11.78 -53.01
N LYS A 425 25.55 12.52 -54.07
CA LYS A 425 25.20 13.94 -53.99
C LYS A 425 23.70 14.11 -54.03
N LYS A 426 23.17 15.02 -53.21
CA LYS A 426 21.75 15.37 -53.19
C LYS A 426 21.62 16.88 -52.95
N ILE A 427 20.73 17.51 -53.70
CA ILE A 427 20.46 18.95 -53.59
C ILE A 427 19.45 19.15 -52.46
N ASP A 428 19.82 19.96 -51.47
CA ASP A 428 18.96 20.30 -50.33
C ASP A 428 18.83 21.83 -50.27
N GLY A 429 17.68 22.35 -50.75
CA GLY A 429 17.48 23.78 -51.00
C GLY A 429 18.29 24.31 -52.18
N LYS A 430 19.21 25.25 -51.93
CA LYS A 430 20.11 25.85 -52.95
C LYS A 430 21.54 25.27 -52.95
N THR A 431 21.83 24.31 -52.06
CA THR A 431 23.18 23.80 -51.84
C THR A 431 23.22 22.29 -52.07
N GLU A 432 24.23 21.82 -52.77
CA GLU A 432 24.47 20.38 -52.98
C GLU A 432 25.31 19.85 -51.81
N TYR A 433 24.84 18.78 -51.16
CA TYR A 433 25.53 18.11 -50.06
C TYR A 433 25.90 16.68 -50.44
N ILE A 434 26.95 16.14 -49.81
CA ILE A 434 27.22 14.71 -49.85
C ILE A 434 26.34 13.99 -48.82
N TYR A 435 25.86 12.81 -49.16
CA TYR A 435 25.09 11.92 -48.29
C TYR A 435 25.74 10.53 -48.29
N ALA A 436 25.55 9.82 -47.17
CA ALA A 436 25.89 8.40 -47.06
C ALA A 436 24.68 7.64 -46.52
N ARG A 437 24.48 6.42 -47.02
CA ARG A 437 23.58 5.46 -46.38
C ARG A 437 24.38 4.67 -45.37
N VAL A 438 24.00 4.77 -44.10
CA VAL A 438 24.64 4.05 -43.01
C VAL A 438 23.63 3.05 -42.46
N LYS A 439 24.04 1.79 -42.36
CA LYS A 439 23.29 0.80 -41.59
C LYS A 439 23.54 1.08 -40.11
N GLU A 440 22.49 1.47 -39.38
CA GLU A 440 22.59 1.53 -37.93
C GLU A 440 22.83 0.12 -37.39
N SER A 441 23.75 -0.01 -36.43
CA SER A 441 24.05 -1.29 -35.80
C SER A 441 22.86 -1.76 -34.97
N ALA A 442 22.23 -2.88 -35.38
CA ALA A 442 21.13 -3.49 -34.65
C ALA A 442 21.61 -3.98 -33.27
N ARG A 443 20.95 -3.48 -32.21
CA ARG A 443 21.20 -3.92 -30.83
C ARG A 443 20.29 -5.08 -30.46
N TYR A 444 20.65 -5.81 -29.42
CA TYR A 444 19.78 -6.86 -28.89
C TYR A 444 18.62 -6.27 -28.08
N ALA A 445 17.50 -7.00 -28.03
CA ALA A 445 16.30 -6.57 -27.34
C ALA A 445 16.54 -6.39 -25.83
N ASP A 446 17.25 -7.31 -25.18
CA ASP A 446 17.62 -7.23 -23.77
C ASP A 446 18.44 -5.96 -23.46
N GLU A 447 19.42 -5.62 -24.30
CA GLU A 447 20.26 -4.43 -24.12
C GLU A 447 19.43 -3.14 -24.18
N VAL A 448 18.48 -3.06 -25.10
CA VAL A 448 17.65 -1.87 -25.31
C VAL A 448 16.56 -1.77 -24.23
N LEU A 449 15.89 -2.88 -23.93
CA LEU A 449 14.86 -2.92 -22.89
C LEU A 449 15.44 -2.63 -21.51
N SER A 450 16.66 -3.09 -21.21
CA SER A 450 17.35 -2.77 -19.96
C SER A 450 17.53 -1.26 -19.74
N GLU A 451 17.68 -0.48 -20.81
CA GLU A 451 17.79 0.99 -20.75
C GLU A 451 16.41 1.66 -20.58
N ASP A 452 15.39 1.14 -21.27
CA ASP A 452 14.10 1.80 -21.36
C ASP A 452 13.13 1.43 -20.22
N LEU A 453 13.18 0.21 -19.70
CA LEU A 453 12.25 -0.30 -18.69
C LEU A 453 12.22 0.54 -17.40
N PRO A 454 13.36 0.97 -16.81
CA PRO A 454 13.31 1.87 -15.64
C PRO A 454 12.53 3.16 -15.92
N THR A 455 12.68 3.72 -17.13
CA THR A 455 11.98 4.95 -17.53
C THR A 455 10.49 4.69 -17.69
N ILE A 456 10.10 3.56 -18.29
CA ILE A 456 8.69 3.16 -18.45
C ILE A 456 8.02 3.00 -17.09
N ILE A 457 8.66 2.28 -16.15
CA ILE A 457 8.11 2.06 -14.81
C ILE A 457 7.98 3.39 -14.05
N SER A 458 8.99 4.26 -14.14
CA SER A 458 8.95 5.59 -13.51
C SER A 458 7.90 6.53 -14.13
N GLY A 459 7.50 6.27 -15.37
CA GLY A 459 6.56 7.09 -16.13
C GLY A 459 5.10 6.79 -15.83
N ILE A 460 4.80 5.75 -15.04
CA ILE A 460 3.42 5.43 -14.63
C ILE A 460 2.94 6.51 -13.66
N SER A 461 1.87 7.20 -14.04
CA SER A 461 1.26 8.26 -13.24
C SER A 461 0.14 7.71 -12.37
N PHE A 462 0.09 8.15 -11.12
CA PHE A 462 -0.95 7.79 -10.15
C PHE A 462 -1.56 9.04 -9.52
N PRO A 463 -2.83 9.00 -9.07
CA PRO A 463 -3.46 10.13 -8.37
C PRO A 463 -2.73 10.50 -7.08
N LYS A 464 -2.23 9.50 -6.35
CA LYS A 464 -1.37 9.66 -5.18
C LYS A 464 -0.18 8.72 -5.30
N SER A 465 0.96 9.13 -4.77
CA SER A 465 2.17 8.31 -4.74
C SER A 465 2.91 8.50 -3.43
N MET A 466 3.72 7.50 -3.10
CA MET A 466 4.53 7.47 -1.88
C MET A 466 5.96 7.06 -2.17
N ARG A 467 6.83 7.42 -1.24
CA ARG A 467 8.18 6.88 -1.08
C ARG A 467 8.14 5.83 0.03
N TRP A 468 9.06 4.85 0.00
CA TRP A 468 9.18 3.84 1.06
C TRP A 468 10.61 3.56 1.47
N ASN A 469 11.58 3.58 0.55
CA ASN A 469 13.03 3.48 0.84
C ASN A 469 13.88 4.05 -0.30
N SER A 470 13.27 4.91 -1.11
CA SER A 470 13.89 5.49 -2.29
C SER A 470 13.35 6.90 -2.48
N ASN A 471 14.10 7.73 -3.20
CA ASN A 471 13.59 8.98 -3.76
C ASN A 471 12.58 8.76 -4.91
N ILE A 472 12.44 7.52 -5.40
CA ILE A 472 11.41 7.13 -6.38
C ILE A 472 10.03 7.13 -5.71
N VAL A 473 9.04 7.57 -6.48
CA VAL A 473 7.63 7.53 -6.11
C VAL A 473 6.89 6.45 -6.90
N PHE A 474 5.94 5.79 -6.26
CA PHE A 474 5.02 4.84 -6.88
C PHE A 474 3.71 4.80 -6.08
N SER A 475 2.65 4.17 -6.59
CA SER A 475 1.40 4.05 -5.81
C SER A 475 1.62 3.32 -4.48
N ARG A 476 2.33 2.19 -4.50
CA ARG A 476 2.71 1.40 -3.33
C ARG A 476 4.12 0.83 -3.46
N PRO A 477 4.77 0.36 -2.38
CA PRO A 477 6.12 -0.17 -2.46
C PRO A 477 6.29 -1.27 -3.50
N VAL A 478 7.22 -1.09 -4.43
CA VAL A 478 7.71 -2.17 -5.29
C VAL A 478 8.56 -3.11 -4.44
N ARG A 479 8.34 -4.41 -4.56
CA ARG A 479 8.97 -5.46 -3.74
C ARG A 479 9.75 -6.49 -4.56
N TRP A 480 9.35 -6.77 -5.81
CA TRP A 480 10.12 -7.58 -6.74
C TRP A 480 9.92 -7.12 -8.19
N ILE A 481 10.88 -7.46 -9.05
CA ILE A 481 10.79 -7.21 -10.49
C ILE A 481 11.26 -8.47 -11.20
N MET A 482 10.44 -8.97 -12.12
CA MET A 482 10.79 -10.06 -13.01
C MET A 482 10.84 -9.54 -14.44
N ALA A 483 11.90 -9.87 -15.19
CA ALA A 483 11.99 -9.53 -16.60
C ALA A 483 12.71 -10.62 -17.38
N LEU A 484 11.99 -11.30 -18.27
CA LEU A 484 12.47 -12.45 -19.03
C LEU A 484 12.20 -12.27 -20.52
N HIS A 485 13.17 -12.58 -21.38
CA HIS A 485 13.00 -12.76 -22.83
C HIS A 485 13.41 -14.19 -23.18
N GLY A 486 12.44 -15.07 -23.40
CA GLY A 486 12.68 -16.52 -23.37
C GLY A 486 13.19 -16.94 -21.99
N ASP A 487 14.37 -17.56 -21.93
CA ASP A 487 15.08 -17.94 -20.71
C ASP A 487 16.10 -16.88 -20.23
N LEU A 488 16.26 -15.77 -20.97
CA LEU A 488 17.21 -14.71 -20.65
C LEU A 488 16.58 -13.68 -19.71
N VAL A 489 17.23 -13.42 -18.57
CA VAL A 489 16.88 -12.29 -17.71
C VAL A 489 17.27 -10.98 -18.40
N VAL A 490 16.33 -10.04 -18.52
CA VAL A 490 16.58 -8.68 -19.01
C VAL A 490 17.08 -7.82 -17.84
N PRO A 491 18.36 -7.43 -17.82
CA PRO A 491 19.01 -6.92 -16.62
C PRO A 491 18.82 -5.41 -16.39
N PHE A 492 18.03 -5.02 -15.39
CA PHE A 492 17.93 -3.62 -14.95
C PHE A 492 17.67 -3.53 -13.45
N SER A 493 17.60 -2.30 -12.93
CA SER A 493 17.17 -2.08 -11.56
C SER A 493 16.26 -0.85 -11.45
N PHE A 494 15.35 -0.91 -10.49
CA PHE A 494 14.38 0.16 -10.22
C PHE A 494 14.03 0.16 -8.73
N ALA A 495 14.00 1.34 -8.10
CA ALA A 495 13.69 1.50 -6.68
C ALA A 495 14.51 0.58 -5.74
N GLY A 496 15.76 0.31 -6.09
CA GLY A 496 16.66 -0.56 -5.30
C GLY A 496 16.48 -2.06 -5.52
N ILE A 497 15.62 -2.46 -6.46
CA ILE A 497 15.33 -3.85 -6.78
C ILE A 497 15.90 -4.15 -8.17
N SER A 498 16.64 -5.26 -8.29
CA SER A 498 17.12 -5.76 -9.58
C SER A 498 16.12 -6.72 -10.20
N SER A 499 15.98 -6.67 -11.52
CA SER A 499 15.19 -7.64 -12.25
C SER A 499 15.79 -9.04 -12.15
N GLY A 500 14.92 -10.05 -12.10
CA GLY A 500 15.31 -11.45 -12.07
C GLY A 500 14.28 -12.36 -12.71
N SER A 501 14.28 -13.62 -12.26
CA SER A 501 13.36 -14.68 -12.71
C SER A 501 12.45 -15.19 -11.58
N GLN A 502 12.34 -14.43 -10.49
CA GLN A 502 11.54 -14.77 -9.32
C GLN A 502 10.26 -13.94 -9.27
N SER A 503 9.18 -14.59 -8.85
CA SER A 503 7.86 -13.99 -8.66
C SER A 503 7.28 -14.46 -7.33
N CYS A 504 6.29 -13.73 -6.82
CA CYS A 504 5.68 -13.99 -5.51
C CYS A 504 4.24 -14.49 -5.67
N GLY A 505 3.90 -15.48 -4.84
CA GLY A 505 2.55 -16.04 -4.72
C GLY A 505 1.70 -15.31 -3.66
N LEU A 506 0.56 -15.91 -3.32
CA LEU A 506 -0.32 -15.43 -2.26
C LEU A 506 0.39 -15.50 -0.89
N ARG A 507 0.22 -14.46 -0.05
CA ARG A 507 0.87 -14.40 1.29
C ARG A 507 0.42 -15.53 2.23
N ASN A 508 -0.80 -16.02 2.07
CA ASN A 508 -1.37 -17.14 2.85
C ASN A 508 -1.01 -18.54 2.29
N SER A 509 -0.18 -18.62 1.24
CA SER A 509 0.18 -19.90 0.59
C SER A 509 1.58 -20.41 0.98
N SER A 510 1.79 -21.72 0.84
CA SER A 510 3.11 -22.35 0.98
C SER A 510 4.07 -22.03 -0.16
N LEU A 511 3.55 -21.56 -1.31
CA LEU A 511 4.32 -21.13 -2.49
C LEU A 511 4.49 -19.60 -2.50
N ALA A 512 4.99 -19.02 -1.40
CA ALA A 512 5.14 -17.57 -1.26
C ALA A 512 6.10 -16.97 -2.31
N ASN A 513 7.13 -17.72 -2.73
CA ASN A 513 8.07 -17.35 -3.78
C ASN A 513 8.24 -18.51 -4.75
N PHE A 514 8.23 -18.24 -6.05
CA PHE A 514 8.47 -19.23 -7.09
C PHE A 514 9.35 -18.68 -8.20
N LYS A 515 10.05 -19.59 -8.88
CA LYS A 515 10.92 -19.26 -10.00
C LYS A 515 10.18 -19.52 -11.31
N VAL A 516 10.30 -18.59 -12.25
CA VAL A 516 9.85 -18.73 -13.62
C VAL A 516 11.07 -19.06 -14.46
N GLU A 517 11.07 -20.22 -15.10
CA GLU A 517 12.24 -20.69 -15.87
C GLU A 517 12.34 -20.01 -17.23
N THR A 518 11.20 -19.80 -17.92
CA THR A 518 11.13 -19.06 -19.18
C THR A 518 9.91 -18.16 -19.25
N ALA A 519 9.98 -17.09 -20.04
CA ALA A 519 8.90 -16.17 -20.34
C ALA A 519 7.64 -16.89 -20.86
N GLU A 520 7.79 -17.94 -21.67
CA GLU A 520 6.68 -18.75 -22.19
C GLU A 520 5.95 -19.52 -21.09
N SER A 521 6.67 -19.93 -20.04
CA SER A 521 6.10 -20.67 -18.91
C SER A 521 5.41 -19.79 -17.87
N TYR A 522 5.49 -18.45 -18.01
CA TYR A 522 5.07 -17.49 -16.99
C TYR A 522 3.61 -17.67 -16.55
N LEU A 523 2.66 -17.58 -17.49
CA LEU A 523 1.23 -17.63 -17.16
C LEU A 523 0.85 -18.94 -16.47
N HIS A 524 1.37 -20.07 -16.98
CA HIS A 524 1.16 -21.38 -16.39
C HIS A 524 1.77 -21.50 -14.97
N THR A 525 2.92 -20.87 -14.74
CA THR A 525 3.58 -20.89 -13.43
C THR A 525 2.79 -20.06 -12.40
N VAL A 526 2.26 -18.91 -12.82
CA VAL A 526 1.40 -18.06 -11.98
C VAL A 526 0.08 -18.78 -11.65
N GLU A 527 -0.54 -19.43 -12.63
CA GLU A 527 -1.75 -20.24 -12.43
C GLU A 527 -1.49 -21.39 -11.44
N LYS A 528 -0.36 -22.10 -11.58
CA LYS A 528 0.04 -23.17 -10.65
C LYS A 528 0.30 -22.65 -9.23
N ALA A 529 0.68 -21.39 -9.08
CA ALA A 529 0.80 -20.72 -7.77
C ALA A 529 -0.57 -20.35 -7.17
N GLY A 530 -1.68 -20.62 -7.87
CA GLY A 530 -3.05 -20.39 -7.44
C GLY A 530 -3.59 -19.00 -7.76
N ILE A 531 -2.93 -18.24 -8.64
CA ILE A 531 -3.32 -16.87 -9.00
C ILE A 531 -4.09 -16.87 -10.32
N VAL A 532 -5.27 -16.25 -10.31
CA VAL A 532 -6.06 -15.98 -11.53
C VAL A 532 -5.64 -14.61 -12.05
N ILE A 533 -4.60 -14.57 -12.89
CA ILE A 533 -3.96 -13.30 -13.29
C ILE A 533 -4.80 -12.49 -14.27
N ASP A 534 -5.61 -13.16 -15.11
CA ASP A 534 -6.49 -12.50 -16.08
C ASP A 534 -7.72 -11.92 -15.39
N VAL A 535 -7.96 -10.62 -15.62
CA VAL A 535 -9.05 -9.87 -14.98
C VAL A 535 -10.44 -10.34 -15.44
N GLN A 536 -10.57 -10.76 -16.71
CA GLN A 536 -11.83 -11.24 -17.26
C GLN A 536 -12.14 -12.64 -16.76
N GLU A 537 -11.13 -13.51 -16.67
CA GLU A 537 -11.28 -14.83 -16.06
C GLU A 537 -11.67 -14.71 -14.58
N ARG A 538 -11.00 -13.82 -13.83
CA ARG A 538 -11.31 -13.56 -12.42
C ARG A 538 -12.74 -13.03 -12.25
N ARG A 539 -13.17 -12.11 -13.12
CA ARG A 539 -14.53 -11.57 -13.15
C ARG A 539 -15.57 -12.66 -13.43
N ALA A 540 -15.35 -13.49 -14.45
CA ALA A 540 -16.26 -14.58 -14.81
C ALA A 540 -16.40 -15.57 -13.64
N LYS A 541 -15.27 -15.96 -13.04
CA LYS A 541 -15.25 -16.85 -11.88
C LYS A 541 -16.07 -16.30 -10.70
N ILE A 542 -15.87 -15.02 -10.35
CA ILE A 542 -16.65 -14.38 -9.27
C ILE A 542 -18.14 -14.42 -9.56
N LEU A 543 -18.56 -14.11 -10.79
CA LEU A 543 -19.98 -14.10 -11.18
C LEU A 543 -20.59 -15.51 -11.16
N ASP A 544 -19.92 -16.50 -11.75
CA ASP A 544 -20.43 -17.86 -11.89
C ASP A 544 -20.58 -18.56 -10.52
N ASP A 545 -19.57 -18.44 -9.67
CA ASP A 545 -19.58 -19.01 -8.33
C ASP A 545 -20.61 -18.28 -7.44
N SER A 546 -20.67 -16.95 -7.49
CA SER A 546 -21.67 -16.16 -6.75
C SER A 546 -23.10 -16.49 -7.19
N SER A 547 -23.33 -16.67 -8.49
CA SER A 547 -24.64 -17.09 -9.02
C SER A 547 -25.02 -18.48 -8.53
N THR A 548 -24.06 -19.38 -8.41
CA THR A 548 -24.29 -20.73 -7.88
C THR A 548 -24.66 -20.69 -6.39
N LEU A 549 -23.96 -19.88 -5.60
CA LEU A 549 -24.27 -19.67 -4.18
C LEU A 549 -25.64 -19.02 -3.96
N ALA A 550 -25.96 -17.96 -4.70
CA ALA A 550 -27.24 -17.26 -4.60
C ALA A 550 -28.42 -18.19 -4.95
N ARG A 551 -28.28 -19.02 -6.00
CA ARG A 551 -29.30 -20.03 -6.36
C ARG A 551 -29.51 -21.07 -5.27
N GLY A 552 -28.49 -21.37 -4.46
CA GLY A 552 -28.59 -22.28 -3.32
C GLY A 552 -29.55 -21.82 -2.22
N VAL A 553 -29.92 -20.53 -2.21
CA VAL A 553 -30.89 -19.93 -1.29
C VAL A 553 -32.10 -19.34 -2.02
N ASP A 554 -32.42 -19.86 -3.21
CA ASP A 554 -33.51 -19.41 -4.08
C ASP A 554 -33.44 -17.90 -4.44
N GLY A 555 -32.22 -17.36 -4.42
CA GLY A 555 -31.94 -15.96 -4.65
C GLY A 555 -31.18 -15.67 -5.95
N ASP A 556 -30.98 -14.38 -6.17
CA ASP A 556 -30.04 -13.77 -7.10
C ASP A 556 -29.24 -12.70 -6.34
N PHE A 557 -28.16 -12.15 -6.91
CA PHE A 557 -27.32 -11.16 -6.21
C PHE A 557 -27.20 -9.83 -6.97
N ILE A 558 -27.00 -8.76 -6.22
CA ILE A 558 -26.81 -7.42 -6.76
C ILE A 558 -25.32 -7.09 -6.77
N ALA A 559 -24.71 -7.13 -7.96
CA ALA A 559 -23.33 -6.70 -8.19
C ALA A 559 -23.29 -5.56 -9.22
N PRO A 560 -23.34 -4.29 -8.77
CA PRO A 560 -23.09 -3.16 -9.65
C PRO A 560 -21.70 -3.29 -10.29
N ASP A 561 -21.57 -2.93 -11.57
CA ASP A 561 -20.30 -3.08 -12.31
C ASP A 561 -19.12 -2.39 -11.63
N SER A 562 -19.35 -1.24 -11.00
CA SER A 562 -18.31 -0.51 -10.24
C SER A 562 -17.79 -1.31 -9.05
N LEU A 563 -18.70 -1.92 -8.27
CA LEU A 563 -18.32 -2.75 -7.12
C LEU A 563 -17.64 -4.04 -7.58
N LEU A 564 -18.16 -4.68 -8.63
CA LEU A 564 -17.55 -5.88 -9.18
C LEU A 564 -16.13 -5.59 -9.69
N GLN A 565 -15.92 -4.46 -10.37
CA GLN A 565 -14.59 -4.03 -10.80
C GLN A 565 -13.65 -3.79 -9.62
N GLU A 566 -14.15 -3.18 -8.53
CA GLU A 566 -13.38 -3.01 -7.30
C GLU A 566 -12.97 -4.36 -6.71
N VAL A 567 -13.94 -5.27 -6.48
CA VAL A 567 -13.72 -6.59 -5.87
C VAL A 567 -12.76 -7.45 -6.71
N VAL A 568 -12.90 -7.46 -8.04
CA VAL A 568 -12.00 -8.18 -8.94
C VAL A 568 -10.56 -7.72 -8.77
N ASN A 569 -10.34 -6.41 -8.57
CA ASN A 569 -9.01 -5.84 -8.37
C ASN A 569 -8.60 -5.70 -6.88
N LEU A 570 -9.34 -6.33 -5.96
CA LEU A 570 -8.96 -6.52 -4.55
C LEU A 570 -8.41 -7.91 -4.26
N VAL A 571 -8.58 -8.87 -5.18
CA VAL A 571 -8.19 -10.27 -4.98
C VAL A 571 -7.39 -10.81 -6.16
N GLU A 572 -6.55 -11.81 -5.89
CA GLU A 572 -5.75 -12.53 -6.90
C GLU A 572 -6.32 -13.94 -7.16
N ALA A 573 -6.97 -14.53 -6.16
CA ALA A 573 -7.52 -15.88 -6.17
C ALA A 573 -8.92 -15.87 -5.53
N PRO A 574 -9.97 -15.50 -6.27
CA PRO A 574 -11.28 -15.22 -5.70
C PRO A 574 -11.96 -16.49 -5.17
N VAL A 575 -12.50 -16.39 -3.95
CA VAL A 575 -13.35 -17.41 -3.33
C VAL A 575 -14.64 -16.74 -2.84
N PRO A 576 -15.73 -16.76 -3.63
CA PRO A 576 -17.03 -16.29 -3.17
C PRO A 576 -17.58 -17.16 -2.02
N ILE A 577 -18.13 -16.52 -0.99
CA ILE A 577 -18.66 -17.18 0.21
C ILE A 577 -20.03 -16.57 0.53
N LEU A 578 -21.02 -17.44 0.73
CA LEU A 578 -22.35 -17.04 1.16
C LEU A 578 -22.40 -16.90 2.69
N GLY A 579 -22.73 -15.72 3.17
CA GLY A 579 -22.97 -15.43 4.59
C GLY A 579 -24.44 -15.10 4.86
N ARG A 580 -24.85 -15.24 6.12
CA ARG A 580 -26.19 -14.90 6.61
C ARG A 580 -26.14 -13.85 7.71
N TYR A 581 -27.08 -12.90 7.70
CA TYR A 581 -27.32 -11.99 8.82
C TYR A 581 -28.69 -12.22 9.45
N ASP A 582 -28.92 -11.60 10.61
CA ASP A 582 -30.17 -11.76 11.36
C ASP A 582 -31.35 -11.13 10.61
N ASP A 583 -32.47 -11.83 10.53
CA ASP A 583 -33.64 -11.41 9.76
C ASP A 583 -34.20 -10.05 10.23
N SER A 584 -33.95 -9.65 11.48
CA SER A 584 -34.33 -8.32 12.00
C SER A 584 -33.68 -7.14 11.26
N PHE A 585 -32.57 -7.34 10.55
CA PHE A 585 -31.99 -6.29 9.72
C PHE A 585 -32.86 -5.95 8.50
N LEU A 586 -33.77 -6.85 8.10
CA LEU A 586 -34.72 -6.58 7.01
C LEU A 586 -35.80 -5.56 7.40
N GLU A 587 -35.90 -5.19 8.68
CA GLU A 587 -36.71 -4.05 9.14
C GLU A 587 -36.12 -2.70 8.74
N LEU A 588 -34.80 -2.65 8.47
CA LEU A 588 -34.13 -1.44 8.01
C LEU A 588 -34.47 -1.16 6.53
N PRO A 589 -34.45 0.12 6.10
CA PRO A 589 -34.65 0.44 4.69
C PRO A 589 -33.64 -0.29 3.79
N LYS A 590 -34.14 -0.93 2.73
CA LYS A 590 -33.33 -1.73 1.77
C LYS A 590 -32.09 -0.97 1.27
N ASP A 591 -32.25 0.31 0.97
CA ASP A 591 -31.16 1.15 0.44
C ASP A 591 -30.04 1.38 1.46
N VAL A 592 -30.38 1.49 2.75
CA VAL A 592 -29.40 1.66 3.83
C VAL A 592 -28.57 0.38 3.95
N LEU A 593 -29.23 -0.78 4.06
CA LEU A 593 -28.56 -2.07 4.22
C LEU A 593 -27.73 -2.44 2.98
N THR A 594 -28.26 -2.22 1.78
CA THR A 594 -27.55 -2.39 0.50
C THR A 594 -26.30 -1.50 0.45
N THR A 595 -26.42 -0.22 0.81
CA THR A 595 -25.29 0.72 0.80
C THR A 595 -24.21 0.30 1.78
N VAL A 596 -24.59 -0.16 2.98
CA VAL A 596 -23.62 -0.63 3.98
C VAL A 596 -22.85 -1.86 3.48
N MET A 597 -23.57 -2.85 2.96
CA MET A 597 -22.95 -4.06 2.38
C MET A 597 -22.02 -3.71 1.21
N GLN A 598 -22.46 -2.88 0.27
CA GLN A 598 -21.70 -2.59 -0.93
C GLN A 598 -20.50 -1.66 -0.66
N LYS A 599 -20.73 -0.51 -0.02
CA LYS A 599 -19.68 0.52 0.15
C LYS A 599 -18.70 0.22 1.28
N HIS A 600 -19.19 -0.28 2.41
CA HIS A 600 -18.36 -0.44 3.61
C HIS A 600 -17.83 -1.85 3.80
N GLN A 601 -18.33 -2.84 3.07
CA GLN A 601 -17.96 -4.25 3.24
C GLN A 601 -17.61 -4.96 1.93
N ARG A 602 -17.91 -4.34 0.78
CA ARG A 602 -17.69 -4.90 -0.55
C ARG A 602 -18.42 -6.24 -0.76
N TYR A 603 -19.60 -6.37 -0.15
CA TYR A 603 -20.47 -7.53 -0.29
C TYR A 603 -21.49 -7.35 -1.41
N PHE A 604 -21.90 -8.46 -2.03
CA PHE A 604 -23.04 -8.53 -2.92
C PHE A 604 -24.31 -8.93 -2.15
N PRO A 605 -25.31 -8.04 -2.02
CA PRO A 605 -26.58 -8.37 -1.39
C PRO A 605 -27.34 -9.42 -2.19
N VAL A 606 -28.03 -10.34 -1.52
CA VAL A 606 -28.86 -11.37 -2.17
C VAL A 606 -30.33 -10.97 -2.12
N THR A 607 -31.03 -11.10 -3.24
CA THR A 607 -32.47 -10.85 -3.37
C THR A 607 -33.23 -12.09 -3.80
N SER A 608 -34.49 -12.19 -3.41
CA SER A 608 -35.40 -13.24 -3.86
C SER A 608 -35.61 -13.16 -5.36
N LYS A 609 -35.43 -14.29 -6.06
CA LYS A 609 -35.69 -14.36 -7.50
C LYS A 609 -37.16 -14.18 -7.85
N SER A 610 -38.06 -14.54 -6.95
CA SER A 610 -39.52 -14.50 -7.18
C SER A 610 -40.14 -13.14 -6.86
N THR A 611 -39.65 -12.46 -5.81
CA THR A 611 -40.25 -11.20 -5.33
C THR A 611 -39.37 -9.97 -5.55
N GLY A 612 -38.06 -10.13 -5.72
CA GLY A 612 -37.10 -9.02 -5.80
C GLY A 612 -36.76 -8.38 -4.43
N ASP A 613 -37.31 -8.93 -3.35
CA ASP A 613 -37.05 -8.49 -1.98
C ASP A 613 -35.66 -8.91 -1.52
N LEU A 614 -35.11 -8.18 -0.56
CA LEU A 614 -33.82 -8.53 0.05
C LEU A 614 -33.97 -9.80 0.89
N LEU A 615 -33.09 -10.77 0.69
CA LEU A 615 -32.98 -11.96 1.53
C LEU A 615 -31.93 -11.71 2.62
N PRO A 616 -31.96 -12.44 3.76
CA PRO A 616 -31.00 -12.27 4.85
C PRO A 616 -29.60 -12.84 4.53
N TYR A 617 -29.17 -12.77 3.27
CA TYR A 617 -27.93 -13.32 2.77
C TYR A 617 -27.14 -12.27 2.00
N PHE A 618 -25.82 -12.48 2.01
CA PHE A 618 -24.87 -11.69 1.24
C PHE A 618 -23.75 -12.60 0.74
N ILE A 619 -23.04 -12.16 -0.29
CA ILE A 619 -21.87 -12.84 -0.80
C ILE A 619 -20.66 -11.93 -0.59
N THR A 620 -19.63 -12.46 0.06
CA THR A 620 -18.30 -11.84 0.18
C THR A 620 -17.33 -12.60 -0.71
N VAL A 621 -16.25 -11.95 -1.16
CA VAL A 621 -15.22 -12.59 -1.98
C VAL A 621 -13.89 -12.53 -1.24
N ALA A 622 -13.44 -13.69 -0.77
CA ALA A 622 -12.16 -13.86 -0.08
C ALA A 622 -11.01 -14.07 -1.09
N ASN A 623 -9.77 -13.94 -0.60
CA ASN A 623 -8.57 -14.12 -1.42
C ASN A 623 -7.72 -15.34 -1.00
N GLY A 624 -7.63 -16.33 -1.88
CA GLY A 624 -6.69 -17.44 -1.76
C GLY A 624 -7.20 -18.66 -1.00
N SER A 625 -6.25 -19.47 -0.51
CA SER A 625 -6.56 -20.65 0.29
C SER A 625 -6.93 -20.22 1.71
N ILE A 626 -8.22 -20.31 2.02
CA ILE A 626 -8.82 -19.89 3.30
C ILE A 626 -9.70 -21.00 3.88
N SER A 627 -10.15 -20.84 5.13
CA SER A 627 -11.22 -21.66 5.70
C SER A 627 -12.56 -20.96 5.49
N GLU A 628 -13.37 -21.44 4.54
CA GLU A 628 -14.68 -20.83 4.23
C GLU A 628 -15.57 -20.70 5.46
N GLU A 629 -15.50 -21.65 6.40
CA GLU A 629 -16.28 -21.60 7.63
C GLU A 629 -15.85 -20.45 8.55
N VAL A 630 -14.53 -20.26 8.73
CA VAL A 630 -13.97 -19.21 9.59
C VAL A 630 -14.27 -17.84 8.98
N VAL A 631 -13.96 -17.67 7.69
CA VAL A 631 -14.21 -16.43 6.96
C VAL A 631 -15.69 -16.07 6.96
N ARG A 632 -16.59 -17.03 6.69
CA ARG A 632 -18.04 -16.81 6.78
C ARG A 632 -18.44 -16.30 8.16
N LYS A 633 -18.05 -16.97 9.24
CA LYS A 633 -18.41 -16.57 10.61
C LYS A 633 -17.91 -15.16 10.95
N GLY A 634 -16.70 -14.79 10.53
CA GLY A 634 -16.15 -13.46 10.73
C GLY A 634 -16.97 -12.38 10.01
N ASN A 635 -17.26 -12.58 8.72
CA ASN A 635 -18.03 -11.62 7.93
C ASN A 635 -19.49 -11.48 8.45
N GLU A 636 -20.10 -12.57 8.90
CA GLU A 636 -21.43 -12.56 9.54
C GLU A 636 -21.43 -11.77 10.86
N ALA A 637 -20.36 -11.87 11.64
CA ALA A 637 -20.21 -11.11 12.88
C ALA A 637 -20.14 -9.60 12.61
N VAL A 638 -19.47 -9.16 11.54
CA VAL A 638 -19.36 -7.73 11.20
C VAL A 638 -20.72 -7.09 10.96
N LEU A 639 -21.60 -7.73 10.19
CA LEU A 639 -22.96 -7.19 9.98
C LEU A 639 -23.78 -7.14 11.27
N ARG A 640 -23.64 -8.14 12.16
CA ARG A 640 -24.30 -8.13 13.47
C ARG A 640 -23.90 -6.91 14.30
N LEU A 641 -22.63 -6.52 14.22
CA LEU A 641 -22.06 -5.40 14.95
C LEU A 641 -22.49 -4.02 14.41
N CYS A 642 -23.00 -3.96 13.18
CA CYS A 642 -23.54 -2.74 12.56
C CYS A 642 -24.98 -2.39 13.00
N LYS A 643 -25.61 -3.16 13.91
CA LYS A 643 -27.00 -2.95 14.38
C LYS A 643 -27.21 -1.74 15.31
N GLY A 644 -26.15 -1.07 15.76
CA GLY A 644 -26.26 0.15 16.57
C GLY A 644 -26.83 1.33 15.76
N PRO A 645 -27.16 2.49 16.40
CA PRO A 645 -27.53 3.68 15.64
C PRO A 645 -26.39 3.99 14.67
N MET A 646 -26.64 3.75 13.37
CA MET A 646 -25.69 3.96 12.28
C MET A 646 -25.38 5.45 12.16
N LYS A 647 -24.55 5.97 13.07
CA LYS A 647 -23.59 6.98 12.68
C LYS A 647 -22.51 6.20 11.94
N ILE A 648 -22.67 6.22 10.62
CA ILE A 648 -21.77 5.71 9.59
C ILE A 648 -20.32 6.02 10.02
N PHE A 649 -19.45 5.02 9.86
CA PHE A 649 -18.06 4.96 10.28
C PHE A 649 -17.34 6.30 10.33
#